data_AF-A0A838REA9-F1
#
_entry.id   AF-A0A838REA9-F1
#
_cell.length_a   1.000
_cell.length_b   1.000
_cell.length_c   1.000
_cell.angle_alpha   90.00
_cell.angle_beta   90.00
_cell.angle_gamma   90.00
#
_symmetry.space_group_name_H-M   'P 1'
#
loop_
_entity.id
_entity.type
_entity.pdbx_description
1 polymer ?
#
loop_
_entity_poly.entity_id
_entity_poly.type
_entity_poly.pdbx_seq_one_letter_code
_entity_poly.pdbx_strand_id
1 'polypeptide(L)'
;IKGKAEPVGVQGLLGGHLALRRRSVTQPPLFGRGRELVTLQKKVAGLRHGRGQLILMVGEVGTGKTLLLETLHHRTTVRWAGGSGLAYGPDLSSHLFVGLLRDLLGLPLAAPPEETRNALTALCTTLWGEAGHTSAIPYLARFMGLPLNEQEAQQVGGLSGESFRWQLFRIIKQLVRRLLAQQPLVLALDDLQWTDTLSLQLIEQLVPLVESQPLLLLLSTRLDAPEPLRQRVQALHRRVSRSYFQEMTLGPLDDTTARALVHHFAPHLSDPLLAHLVDKSGGNPLFLVELVRTLQVQGLADLAQPLSVEGLELPDSIQGLLLAQLDRLPVEARQLLQRAAVIGRRFPRRVLAALAEDIPALDETLLLLEQQAYLQQEQATTLGPTYLFRHSLIQESAYSTLLYEYRRVYHRAVAGAIQHLFPALLGEQAGVLAFHYEHAADLEQALYFYLQAADQARFLYATEEAETLYNKALALLEQRELPDAEQHARLYLKLAQLRTNGLDFEAAQLFYERAFEWLEQVHHRARASQSGRGKARVFRLGVGPQGLGTLDPALGDVGGEAKIVEELFEGLVELDMELNVLPAVARRWRVDQEGRCYRFELRPALRWSDGQPLCAHDFVFGWRRTLDPQTDSVVAHLLYIVEGAEAFHQGQVTDPATIGIRAVDDLTLEITLRAPSAYFPYLLADPSTYPQPAHLIAAKGDAWHEVGTLVGNGPFVIQQGDEGVELLPNPFYRGVFPGNLECISIHPVQPDVEAFHQERIDWCRIEEQLPPSDAEEEGTFLLQHLSIFFLAFSCRAAPFQEKAWRQLFAAAIDQKALVHEVWNDGQKAATGGMIPPGMVAHSPEMPLPSVSGQLQTRAVRDLPEPLILAALPGFRTTPHYLRQRWQDALGIRVEVRDEMPVDELLEQFEAGKIHLALLGWEAEYPDPDNVLRGLFHGESPLNYQGWRSALFDQCVEKAAVATELEERVALYRQADQIVVQEEAAAVPLYYQQSYGLLRQGFRLEGVSQIIRGDRFKLKHIRRL
;
A
#
# COMPACT_ATOMS: atom_id res chain seq x y z
N ILE A 1 -9.27 -49.09 36.71
CA ILE A 1 -9.14 -48.08 37.79
C ILE A 1 -8.84 -48.83 39.09
N LYS A 2 -7.80 -48.44 39.83
CA LYS A 2 -7.39 -49.15 41.07
C LYS A 2 -8.56 -49.11 42.08
N GLY A 3 -8.99 -50.28 42.59
CA GLY A 3 -10.06 -50.40 43.59
C GLY A 3 -11.47 -50.75 43.09
N LYS A 4 -11.64 -51.16 41.82
CA LYS A 4 -12.93 -51.64 41.28
C LYS A 4 -12.79 -53.08 40.79
N ALA A 5 -13.71 -53.96 41.19
CA ALA A 5 -13.68 -55.39 40.90
C ALA A 5 -14.24 -55.77 39.51
N GLU A 6 -14.94 -54.86 38.83
CA GLU A 6 -15.43 -55.07 37.46
C GLU A 6 -14.80 -54.09 36.46
N PRO A 7 -14.66 -54.47 35.17
CA PRO A 7 -14.10 -53.61 34.14
C PRO A 7 -14.95 -52.34 33.94
N VAL A 8 -14.31 -51.17 33.97
CA VAL A 8 -14.97 -49.90 33.66
C VAL A 8 -14.59 -49.51 32.24
N GLY A 9 -15.58 -49.41 31.35
CA GLY A 9 -15.39 -48.91 29.99
C GLY A 9 -14.98 -47.43 30.02
N VAL A 10 -13.81 -47.11 29.48
CA VAL A 10 -13.35 -45.73 29.32
C VAL A 10 -13.50 -45.36 27.86
N GLN A 11 -14.28 -44.31 27.58
CA GLN A 11 -14.42 -43.74 26.24
C GLN A 11 -13.48 -42.55 26.08
N GLY A 12 -12.78 -42.48 24.95
CA GLY A 12 -12.00 -41.31 24.57
C GLY A 12 -12.89 -40.20 24.04
N LEU A 13 -12.68 -38.97 24.49
CA LEU A 13 -13.38 -37.79 23.99
C LEU A 13 -12.92 -37.51 22.54
N LEU A 14 -13.73 -37.86 21.54
CA LEU A 14 -13.44 -37.64 20.11
C LEU A 14 -13.81 -36.23 19.62
N GLY A 15 -14.28 -35.36 20.51
CA GLY A 15 -14.70 -34.00 20.19
C GLY A 15 -15.94 -33.60 20.98
N GLY A 16 -15.87 -32.48 21.69
CA GLY A 16 -17.02 -31.90 22.37
C GLY A 16 -17.80 -31.00 21.40
N HIS A 17 -19.03 -31.39 21.06
CA HIS A 17 -20.02 -30.40 20.64
C HIS A 17 -20.40 -29.59 21.89
N LEU A 18 -19.67 -28.50 22.13
CA LEU A 18 -20.17 -27.39 22.92
C LEU A 18 -21.33 -26.78 22.11
N ALA A 19 -22.52 -27.36 22.26
CA ALA A 19 -23.73 -26.57 22.14
C ALA A 19 -23.68 -25.53 23.26
N LEU A 20 -22.95 -24.44 23.03
CA LEU A 20 -23.06 -23.22 23.79
C LEU A 20 -24.52 -22.79 23.64
N ARG A 21 -25.35 -23.19 24.61
CA ARG A 21 -26.62 -22.53 24.87
C ARG A 21 -26.29 -21.05 24.90
N ARG A 22 -26.77 -20.30 23.90
CA ARG A 22 -26.92 -18.84 24.00
C ARG A 22 -27.56 -18.60 25.35
N ARG A 23 -26.80 -18.16 26.36
CA ARG A 23 -27.42 -17.61 27.57
C ARG A 23 -28.30 -16.48 27.06
N SER A 24 -29.59 -16.56 27.39
CA SER A 24 -30.55 -15.51 27.09
C SER A 24 -30.09 -14.25 27.81
N VAL A 25 -29.35 -13.41 27.11
CA VAL A 25 -29.14 -12.03 27.51
C VAL A 25 -30.53 -11.41 27.50
N THR A 26 -31.02 -10.99 28.66
CA THR A 26 -32.21 -10.15 28.75
C THR A 26 -31.88 -8.84 28.03
N GLN A 27 -32.39 -8.69 26.81
CA GLN A 27 -32.20 -7.48 26.03
C GLN A 27 -32.78 -6.28 26.76
N PRO A 28 -32.11 -5.12 26.74
CA PRO A 28 -32.74 -3.88 27.17
C PRO A 28 -34.03 -3.68 26.35
N PRO A 29 -35.16 -3.34 26.96
CA PRO A 29 -36.37 -3.06 26.20
C PRO A 29 -36.15 -1.80 25.34
N LEU A 30 -36.54 -1.87 24.06
CA LEU A 30 -36.47 -0.74 23.14
C LEU A 30 -37.71 0.14 23.33
N PHE A 31 -37.54 1.37 23.83
CA PHE A 31 -38.62 2.34 24.05
C PHE A 31 -38.68 3.40 22.94
N GLY A 32 -39.89 3.76 22.52
CA GLY A 32 -40.16 4.89 21.61
C GLY A 32 -39.68 4.75 20.17
N ARG A 33 -38.88 3.73 19.86
CA ARG A 33 -38.36 3.46 18.51
C ARG A 33 -39.19 2.48 17.70
N GLY A 34 -40.46 2.33 18.04
CA GLY A 34 -41.34 1.35 17.38
C GLY A 34 -41.54 1.64 15.90
N ARG A 35 -41.69 2.93 15.52
CA ARG A 35 -41.89 3.34 14.12
C ARG A 35 -40.62 3.08 13.28
N GLU A 36 -39.48 3.45 13.84
CA GLU A 36 -38.15 3.27 13.23
C GLU A 36 -37.83 1.79 13.09
N LEU A 37 -38.03 0.99 14.15
CA LEU A 37 -37.83 -0.46 14.11
C LEU A 37 -38.73 -1.13 13.07
N VAL A 38 -40.02 -0.79 13.03
CA VAL A 38 -40.95 -1.33 12.01
C VAL A 38 -40.49 -0.94 10.60
N THR A 39 -39.97 0.27 10.42
CA THR A 39 -39.41 0.71 9.14
C THR A 39 -38.20 -0.14 8.75
N LEU A 40 -37.23 -0.31 9.65
CA LEU A 40 -36.05 -1.15 9.42
C LEU A 40 -36.42 -2.61 9.16
N GLN A 41 -37.36 -3.17 9.91
CA GLN A 41 -37.87 -4.54 9.70
C GLN A 41 -38.51 -4.70 8.31
N LYS A 42 -39.27 -3.69 7.83
CA LYS A 42 -39.80 -3.70 6.45
C LYS A 42 -38.68 -3.70 5.41
N LYS A 43 -37.60 -2.94 5.63
CA LYS A 43 -36.44 -2.92 4.72
C LYS A 43 -35.71 -4.25 4.70
N VAL A 44 -35.46 -4.85 5.88
CA VAL A 44 -34.89 -6.20 6.01
C VAL A 44 -35.76 -7.26 5.30
N ALA A 45 -37.08 -7.19 5.46
CA ALA A 45 -38.01 -8.09 4.76
C ALA A 45 -37.99 -7.89 3.23
N GLY A 46 -37.75 -6.66 2.77
CA GLY A 46 -37.56 -6.31 1.36
C GLY A 46 -36.36 -7.01 0.72
N LEU A 47 -35.29 -7.27 1.47
CA LEU A 47 -34.09 -7.94 0.95
C LEU A 47 -34.38 -9.35 0.44
N ARG A 48 -35.30 -10.08 1.09
CA ARG A 48 -35.73 -11.42 0.62
C ARG A 48 -36.41 -11.38 -0.74
N HIS A 49 -36.86 -10.21 -1.18
CA HIS A 49 -37.47 -9.96 -2.48
C HIS A 49 -36.49 -9.30 -3.47
N GLY A 50 -35.19 -9.34 -3.20
CA GLY A 50 -34.16 -8.75 -4.06
C GLY A 50 -34.00 -7.23 -3.93
N ARG A 51 -34.71 -6.57 -3.00
CA ARG A 51 -34.68 -5.10 -2.86
C ARG A 51 -33.63 -4.67 -1.83
N GLY A 52 -32.50 -4.17 -2.31
CA GLY A 52 -31.50 -3.51 -1.47
C GLY A 52 -31.90 -2.10 -1.03
N GLN A 53 -31.16 -1.53 -0.08
CA GLN A 53 -31.41 -0.20 0.46
C GLN A 53 -30.15 0.34 1.15
N LEU A 54 -29.93 1.65 1.09
CA LEU A 54 -28.98 2.41 1.91
C LEU A 54 -29.77 3.23 2.94
N ILE A 55 -29.46 3.06 4.23
CA ILE A 55 -30.08 3.81 5.32
C ILE A 55 -29.01 4.54 6.11
N LEU A 56 -29.16 5.85 6.24
CA LEU A 56 -28.33 6.70 7.10
C LEU A 56 -29.11 7.04 8.37
N MET A 57 -28.61 6.62 9.52
CA MET A 57 -29.12 6.99 10.84
C MET A 57 -28.29 8.13 11.43
N VAL A 58 -28.97 9.20 11.83
CA VAL A 58 -28.35 10.40 12.39
C VAL A 58 -29.03 10.71 13.72
N GLY A 59 -28.27 11.04 14.77
CA GLY A 59 -28.86 11.46 16.05
C GLY A 59 -27.81 11.79 17.09
N GLU A 60 -28.22 12.42 18.19
CA GLU A 60 -27.31 12.77 19.29
C GLU A 60 -26.82 11.54 20.05
N VAL A 61 -25.84 11.72 20.92
CA VAL A 61 -25.33 10.67 21.80
C VAL A 61 -26.44 10.19 22.74
N GLY A 62 -26.55 8.87 22.94
CA GLY A 62 -27.54 8.28 23.86
C GLY A 62 -28.98 8.17 23.33
N THR A 63 -29.25 8.61 22.09
CA THR A 63 -30.58 8.52 21.44
C THR A 63 -31.05 7.09 21.11
N GLY A 64 -30.17 6.09 21.24
CA GLY A 64 -30.51 4.67 21.03
C GLY A 64 -30.19 4.11 19.65
N LYS A 65 -29.31 4.75 18.84
CA LYS A 65 -28.88 4.27 17.52
C LYS A 65 -28.33 2.83 17.56
N THR A 66 -27.29 2.58 18.35
CA THR A 66 -26.66 1.24 18.49
C THR A 66 -27.65 0.21 19.03
N LEU A 67 -28.44 0.55 20.06
CA LEU A 67 -29.47 -0.34 20.61
C LEU A 67 -30.54 -0.72 19.58
N LEU A 68 -30.93 0.22 18.71
CA LEU A 68 -31.87 -0.04 17.62
C LEU A 68 -31.29 -1.02 16.59
N LEU A 69 -30.01 -0.86 16.23
CA LEU A 69 -29.28 -1.79 15.35
C LEU A 69 -29.16 -3.20 15.97
N GLU A 70 -28.77 -3.29 17.24
CA GLU A 70 -28.69 -4.56 17.99
C GLU A 70 -30.07 -5.24 18.08
N THR A 71 -31.12 -4.47 18.41
CA THR A 71 -32.49 -4.99 18.48
C THR A 71 -32.95 -5.52 17.12
N LEU A 72 -32.60 -4.83 16.03
CA LEU A 72 -32.89 -5.29 14.68
C LEU A 72 -32.12 -6.57 14.35
N HIS A 73 -30.81 -6.61 14.64
CA HIS A 73 -29.95 -7.78 14.41
C HIS A 73 -30.51 -9.03 15.07
N HIS A 74 -30.95 -8.93 16.32
CA HIS A 74 -31.53 -10.06 17.04
C HIS A 74 -32.92 -10.50 16.55
N ARG A 75 -33.65 -9.63 15.85
CA ARG A 75 -34.99 -9.92 15.31
C ARG A 75 -34.98 -10.36 13.85
N THR A 76 -33.82 -10.41 13.21
CA THR A 76 -33.66 -10.86 11.83
C THR A 76 -32.94 -12.21 11.77
N THR A 77 -33.25 -12.98 10.73
CA THR A 77 -32.51 -14.20 10.36
C THR A 77 -31.65 -13.98 9.11
N VAL A 78 -31.64 -12.76 8.57
CA VAL A 78 -30.79 -12.38 7.44
C VAL A 78 -29.34 -12.34 7.92
N ARG A 79 -28.39 -12.76 7.08
CA ARG A 79 -26.96 -12.66 7.39
C ARG A 79 -26.63 -11.20 7.73
N TRP A 80 -25.87 -11.01 8.80
CA TRP A 80 -25.53 -9.70 9.33
C TRP A 80 -24.05 -9.65 9.61
N ALA A 81 -23.42 -8.51 9.30
CA ALA A 81 -22.10 -8.19 9.79
C ALA A 81 -22.01 -6.72 10.19
N GLY A 82 -21.27 -6.42 11.24
CA GLY A 82 -21.09 -5.07 11.79
C GLY A 82 -19.64 -4.63 11.89
N GLY A 83 -19.42 -3.33 11.72
CA GLY A 83 -18.16 -2.64 12.02
C GLY A 83 -18.44 -1.34 12.75
N SER A 84 -17.51 -0.90 13.61
CA SER A 84 -17.64 0.36 14.35
C SER A 84 -16.35 1.18 14.30
N GLY A 85 -16.46 2.50 14.15
CA GLY A 85 -15.33 3.42 14.30
C GLY A 85 -14.77 3.42 15.73
N LEU A 86 -13.50 3.83 15.89
CA LEU A 86 -12.84 3.93 17.20
C LEU A 86 -12.63 5.39 17.59
N ALA A 87 -13.02 5.78 18.79
CA ALA A 87 -12.96 7.18 19.25
C ALA A 87 -11.56 7.84 19.19
N TYR A 88 -10.49 7.07 19.23
CA TYR A 88 -9.10 7.54 19.07
C TYR A 88 -8.48 7.18 17.70
N GLY A 89 -9.30 6.67 16.77
CA GLY A 89 -8.87 6.10 15.49
C GLY A 89 -9.32 6.76 14.18
N PRO A 90 -9.72 8.05 14.10
CA PRO A 90 -10.02 8.64 12.80
C PRO A 90 -8.80 8.63 11.85
N ASP A 91 -7.58 8.61 12.39
CA ASP A 91 -6.32 8.55 11.64
C ASP A 91 -5.72 7.13 11.55
N LEU A 92 -6.40 6.13 12.14
CA LEU A 92 -5.95 4.73 12.15
C LEU A 92 -6.62 3.99 10.99
N SER A 93 -5.87 3.79 9.92
CA SER A 93 -6.38 3.21 8.67
C SER A 93 -7.10 1.87 8.90
N SER A 94 -8.17 1.65 8.12
CA SER A 94 -8.88 0.37 7.91
C SER A 94 -9.62 -0.30 9.08
N HIS A 95 -9.59 0.23 10.31
CA HIS A 95 -10.13 -0.48 11.48
C HIS A 95 -11.63 -0.84 11.34
N LEU A 96 -12.46 0.06 10.78
CA LEU A 96 -13.89 -0.19 10.57
C LEU A 96 -14.11 -1.46 9.74
N PHE A 97 -13.38 -1.59 8.63
CA PHE A 97 -13.53 -2.71 7.70
C PHE A 97 -12.83 -3.98 8.17
N VAL A 98 -11.71 -3.88 8.89
CA VAL A 98 -11.11 -5.05 9.54
C VAL A 98 -12.08 -5.64 10.57
N GLY A 99 -12.75 -4.79 11.37
CA GLY A 99 -13.82 -5.20 12.28
C GLY A 99 -14.98 -5.89 11.55
N LEU A 100 -15.44 -5.30 10.44
CA LEU A 100 -16.49 -5.87 9.59
C LEU A 100 -16.12 -7.25 9.03
N LEU A 101 -14.89 -7.39 8.52
CA LEU A 101 -14.39 -8.65 7.97
C LEU A 101 -14.28 -9.72 9.05
N ARG A 102 -13.81 -9.38 10.25
CA ARG A 102 -13.78 -10.31 11.38
C ARG A 102 -15.18 -10.75 11.80
N ASP A 103 -16.15 -9.84 11.84
CA ASP A 103 -17.54 -10.18 12.15
C ASP A 103 -18.17 -11.09 11.07
N LEU A 104 -17.86 -10.85 9.78
CA LEU A 104 -18.24 -11.75 8.68
C LEU A 104 -17.66 -13.16 8.83
N LEU A 105 -16.47 -13.28 9.41
CA LEU A 105 -15.82 -14.55 9.73
C LEU A 105 -16.33 -15.19 11.04
N GLY A 106 -17.17 -14.48 11.80
CA GLY A 106 -17.63 -14.92 13.12
C GLY A 106 -16.52 -14.87 14.19
N LEU A 107 -15.53 -13.99 14.01
CA LEU A 107 -14.36 -13.88 14.87
C LEU A 107 -14.34 -12.56 15.67
N PRO A 108 -13.80 -12.58 16.90
CA PRO A 108 -13.55 -11.36 17.66
C PRO A 108 -12.40 -10.55 17.04
N LEU A 109 -12.32 -9.25 17.38
CA LEU A 109 -11.20 -8.38 16.98
C LEU A 109 -9.84 -8.94 17.38
N ALA A 110 -9.76 -9.62 18.51
CA ALA A 110 -8.51 -10.09 19.09
C ALA A 110 -8.15 -11.53 18.71
N ALA A 111 -8.82 -12.16 17.73
CA ALA A 111 -8.59 -13.55 17.32
C ALA A 111 -7.14 -13.78 16.90
N PRO A 112 -6.55 -14.98 17.14
CA PRO A 112 -5.19 -15.26 16.75
C PRO A 112 -5.04 -15.16 15.22
N PRO A 113 -3.85 -14.79 14.69
CA PRO A 113 -3.65 -14.71 13.26
C PRO A 113 -3.93 -16.04 12.54
N GLU A 114 -3.54 -17.17 13.13
CA GLU A 114 -3.77 -18.51 12.57
C GLU A 114 -5.26 -18.86 12.47
N GLU A 115 -6.04 -18.59 13.53
CA GLU A 115 -7.48 -18.83 13.51
C GLU A 115 -8.19 -17.91 12.51
N THR A 116 -7.77 -16.64 12.46
CA THR A 116 -8.29 -15.66 11.48
C THR A 116 -7.99 -16.12 10.07
N ARG A 117 -6.78 -16.60 9.82
CA ARG A 117 -6.35 -17.12 8.53
C ARG A 117 -7.13 -18.37 8.14
N ASN A 118 -7.34 -19.31 9.05
CA ASN A 118 -8.13 -20.52 8.77
C ASN A 118 -9.59 -20.19 8.41
N ALA A 119 -10.22 -19.26 9.13
CA ALA A 119 -11.58 -18.81 8.82
C ALA A 119 -11.64 -18.08 7.47
N LEU A 120 -10.67 -17.20 7.19
CA LEU A 120 -10.57 -16.49 5.93
C LEU A 120 -10.41 -17.46 4.76
N THR A 121 -9.51 -18.44 4.87
CA THR A 121 -9.31 -19.49 3.86
C THR A 121 -10.61 -20.26 3.64
N ALA A 122 -11.27 -20.73 4.70
CA ALA A 122 -12.53 -21.47 4.58
C ALA A 122 -13.64 -20.66 3.88
N LEU A 123 -13.76 -19.38 4.22
CA LEU A 123 -14.71 -18.48 3.57
C LEU A 123 -14.36 -18.28 2.09
N CYS A 124 -13.09 -18.00 1.78
CA CYS A 124 -12.66 -17.77 0.41
C CYS A 124 -12.80 -19.03 -0.45
N THR A 125 -12.46 -20.22 0.06
CA THR A 125 -12.67 -21.50 -0.63
C THR A 125 -14.14 -21.73 -0.93
N THR A 126 -15.02 -21.43 0.03
CA THR A 126 -16.48 -21.58 -0.15
C THR A 126 -17.01 -20.64 -1.23
N LEU A 127 -16.50 -19.41 -1.31
CA LEU A 127 -17.00 -18.39 -2.22
C LEU A 127 -16.39 -18.50 -3.62
N TRP A 128 -15.11 -18.84 -3.74
CA TRP A 128 -14.35 -18.79 -4.99
C TRP A 128 -13.82 -20.15 -5.48
N GLY A 129 -13.98 -21.24 -4.73
CA GLY A 129 -13.37 -22.54 -5.03
C GLY A 129 -11.86 -22.56 -4.73
N GLU A 130 -11.16 -23.63 -5.10
CA GLU A 130 -9.71 -23.76 -4.87
C GLU A 130 -8.90 -22.73 -5.65
N ALA A 131 -9.12 -22.61 -6.97
CA ALA A 131 -8.32 -21.71 -7.81
C ALA A 131 -8.57 -20.21 -7.55
N GLY A 132 -9.76 -19.84 -7.08
CA GLY A 132 -10.13 -18.44 -6.88
C GLY A 132 -9.91 -17.92 -5.45
N HIS A 133 -9.69 -18.78 -4.45
CA HIS A 133 -9.37 -18.31 -3.10
C HIS A 133 -7.92 -17.82 -3.00
N THR A 134 -6.99 -18.45 -3.72
CA THR A 134 -5.56 -18.13 -3.70
C THR A 134 -5.28 -16.71 -4.19
N SER A 135 -6.15 -16.14 -5.05
CA SER A 135 -6.01 -14.76 -5.52
C SER A 135 -6.60 -13.71 -4.57
N ALA A 136 -7.52 -14.08 -3.67
CA ALA A 136 -8.21 -13.15 -2.76
C ALA A 136 -7.55 -13.06 -1.37
N ILE A 137 -7.10 -14.21 -0.85
CA ILE A 137 -6.51 -14.33 0.50
C ILE A 137 -5.34 -13.39 0.71
N PRO A 138 -4.32 -13.28 -0.17
CA PRO A 138 -3.16 -12.41 0.08
C PRO A 138 -3.54 -10.95 0.37
N TYR A 139 -4.53 -10.42 -0.35
CA TYR A 139 -4.99 -9.03 -0.21
C TYR A 139 -5.78 -8.82 1.08
N LEU A 140 -6.72 -9.73 1.38
CA LEU A 140 -7.53 -9.67 2.60
C LEU A 140 -6.65 -9.91 3.83
N ALA A 141 -5.72 -10.85 3.77
CA ALA A 141 -4.75 -11.14 4.82
C ALA A 141 -3.84 -9.93 5.07
N ARG A 142 -3.26 -9.34 4.03
CA ARG A 142 -2.43 -8.12 4.16
C ARG A 142 -3.22 -6.95 4.71
N PHE A 143 -4.47 -6.75 4.27
CA PHE A 143 -5.36 -5.70 4.75
C PHE A 143 -5.77 -5.88 6.22
N MET A 144 -5.96 -7.14 6.65
CA MET A 144 -6.25 -7.51 8.04
C MET A 144 -4.98 -7.71 8.89
N GLY A 145 -3.80 -7.38 8.37
CA GLY A 145 -2.53 -7.50 9.09
C GLY A 145 -2.12 -8.94 9.46
N LEU A 146 -2.63 -9.95 8.75
CA LEU A 146 -2.25 -11.35 8.95
C LEU A 146 -0.88 -11.64 8.33
N PRO A 147 -0.08 -12.55 8.94
CA PRO A 147 1.18 -12.97 8.34
C PRO A 147 0.91 -13.61 6.99
N LEU A 148 1.75 -13.29 6.00
CA LEU A 148 1.72 -13.87 4.66
C LEU A 148 2.76 -14.98 4.58
N ASN A 149 2.47 -16.04 3.82
CA ASN A 149 3.52 -16.97 3.42
C ASN A 149 4.36 -16.34 2.28
N GLU A 150 5.46 -16.98 1.91
CA GLU A 150 6.38 -16.44 0.91
C GLU A 150 5.71 -16.17 -0.44
N GLN A 151 4.90 -17.10 -0.95
CA GLN A 151 4.19 -16.94 -2.22
C GLN A 151 3.19 -15.78 -2.18
N GLU A 152 2.42 -15.64 -1.10
CA GLU A 152 1.49 -14.53 -0.90
C GLU A 152 2.22 -13.20 -0.79
N ALA A 153 3.35 -13.17 -0.07
CA ALA A 153 4.19 -11.99 0.08
C ALA A 153 4.77 -11.55 -1.27
N GLN A 154 5.24 -12.48 -2.11
CA GLN A 154 5.67 -12.21 -3.48
C GLN A 154 4.52 -11.71 -4.37
N GLN A 155 3.30 -12.24 -4.17
CA GLN A 155 2.14 -11.84 -4.93
C GLN A 155 1.77 -10.37 -4.71
N VAL A 156 1.66 -9.92 -3.45
CA VAL A 156 1.22 -8.55 -3.10
C VAL A 156 2.36 -7.57 -2.87
N GLY A 157 3.55 -8.05 -2.48
CA GLY A 157 4.72 -7.22 -2.22
C GLY A 157 5.21 -6.50 -3.47
N GLY A 158 4.98 -7.12 -4.63
CA GLY A 158 5.26 -6.52 -5.93
C GLY A 158 4.31 -5.39 -6.36
N LEU A 159 3.22 -5.11 -5.66
CA LEU A 159 2.24 -4.14 -6.16
C LEU A 159 2.60 -2.72 -5.76
N SER A 160 2.30 -1.76 -6.63
CA SER A 160 2.20 -0.37 -6.18
C SER A 160 1.03 -0.26 -5.20
N GLY A 161 1.09 0.74 -4.32
CA GLY A 161 0.05 0.89 -3.33
C GLY A 161 -1.33 1.16 -3.92
N GLU A 162 -1.36 1.90 -5.02
CA GLU A 162 -2.56 2.19 -5.79
C GLU A 162 -3.16 0.89 -6.38
N SER A 163 -2.35 0.06 -7.04
CA SER A 163 -2.76 -1.23 -7.58
C SER A 163 -3.26 -2.18 -6.49
N PHE A 164 -2.56 -2.23 -5.35
CA PHE A 164 -3.01 -3.00 -4.20
C PHE A 164 -4.38 -2.53 -3.72
N ARG A 165 -4.56 -1.21 -3.49
CA ARG A 165 -5.83 -0.61 -3.05
C ARG A 165 -6.96 -0.91 -4.01
N TRP A 166 -6.73 -0.72 -5.31
CA TRP A 166 -7.72 -0.99 -6.34
C TRP A 166 -8.18 -2.45 -6.31
N GLN A 167 -7.23 -3.39 -6.24
CA GLN A 167 -7.55 -4.80 -6.21
C GLN A 167 -8.20 -5.23 -4.91
N LEU A 168 -7.75 -4.68 -3.78
CA LEU A 168 -8.40 -4.87 -2.48
C LEU A 168 -9.88 -4.44 -2.55
N PHE A 169 -10.16 -3.26 -3.11
CA PHE A 169 -11.52 -2.74 -3.26
C PHE A 169 -12.35 -3.65 -4.17
N ARG A 170 -11.74 -4.12 -5.28
CA ARG A 170 -12.35 -5.10 -6.18
C ARG A 170 -12.68 -6.42 -5.46
N ILE A 171 -11.75 -6.95 -4.68
CA ILE A 171 -11.90 -8.19 -3.91
C ILE A 171 -12.98 -8.05 -2.84
N ILE A 172 -13.00 -6.96 -2.06
CA ILE A 172 -14.03 -6.72 -1.05
C ILE A 172 -15.41 -6.58 -1.71
N LYS A 173 -15.52 -5.86 -2.83
CA LYS A 173 -16.77 -5.75 -3.59
C LYS A 173 -17.23 -7.11 -4.11
N GLN A 174 -16.32 -7.95 -4.60
CA GLN A 174 -16.61 -9.30 -5.06
C GLN A 174 -16.97 -10.24 -3.91
N LEU A 175 -16.30 -10.12 -2.77
CA LEU A 175 -16.63 -10.83 -1.53
C LEU A 175 -18.10 -10.58 -1.16
N VAL A 176 -18.49 -9.31 -1.09
CA VAL A 176 -19.86 -8.90 -0.77
C VAL A 176 -20.85 -9.41 -1.82
N ARG A 177 -20.54 -9.31 -3.13
CA ARG A 177 -21.39 -9.85 -4.20
C ARG A 177 -21.59 -11.36 -4.09
N ARG A 178 -20.53 -12.13 -3.83
CA ARG A 178 -20.63 -13.59 -3.70
C ARG A 178 -21.37 -14.00 -2.44
N LEU A 179 -21.21 -13.26 -1.34
CA LEU A 179 -22.03 -13.46 -0.14
C LEU A 179 -23.52 -13.21 -0.44
N LEU A 180 -23.84 -12.14 -1.19
CA LEU A 180 -25.19 -11.77 -1.60
C LEU A 180 -25.83 -12.78 -2.56
N ALA A 181 -25.02 -13.44 -3.39
CA ALA A 181 -25.47 -14.52 -4.27
C ALA A 181 -25.93 -15.78 -3.51
N GLN A 182 -25.41 -16.00 -2.30
CA GLN A 182 -25.84 -17.10 -1.44
C GLN A 182 -27.11 -16.74 -0.64
N GLN A 183 -27.14 -15.55 -0.04
CA GLN A 183 -28.25 -15.08 0.76
C GLN A 183 -28.21 -13.55 0.95
N PRO A 184 -29.35 -12.90 1.26
CA PRO A 184 -29.38 -11.48 1.57
C PRO A 184 -28.45 -11.10 2.73
N LEU A 185 -27.94 -9.86 2.72
CA LEU A 185 -26.92 -9.39 3.66
C LEU A 185 -27.28 -8.00 4.22
N VAL A 186 -27.08 -7.83 5.52
CA VAL A 186 -27.07 -6.53 6.20
C VAL A 186 -25.63 -6.21 6.61
N LEU A 187 -25.11 -5.05 6.20
CA LEU A 187 -23.86 -4.50 6.72
C LEU A 187 -24.20 -3.28 7.58
N ALA A 188 -23.87 -3.34 8.87
CA ALA A 188 -24.13 -2.28 9.84
C ALA A 188 -22.84 -1.59 10.28
N LEU A 189 -22.63 -0.36 9.81
CA LEU A 189 -21.45 0.44 10.09
C LEU A 189 -21.83 1.57 11.05
N ASP A 190 -21.42 1.42 12.31
CA ASP A 190 -21.74 2.34 13.39
C ASP A 190 -20.58 3.31 13.66
N ASP A 191 -20.90 4.43 14.30
CA ASP A 191 -19.94 5.44 14.73
C ASP A 191 -19.04 5.99 13.61
N LEU A 192 -19.62 6.31 12.45
CA LEU A 192 -18.89 6.84 11.28
C LEU A 192 -18.12 8.13 11.55
N GLN A 193 -18.46 8.88 12.62
CA GLN A 193 -17.71 10.05 13.08
C GLN A 193 -16.23 9.78 13.40
N TRP A 194 -15.85 8.51 13.52
CA TRP A 194 -14.49 8.09 13.84
C TRP A 194 -13.86 7.18 12.77
N THR A 195 -14.38 7.23 11.54
CA THR A 195 -13.92 6.38 10.44
C THR A 195 -12.87 7.09 9.58
N ASP A 196 -11.89 6.33 9.11
CA ASP A 196 -10.83 6.77 8.20
C ASP A 196 -11.30 6.98 6.74
N THR A 197 -10.53 7.75 5.94
CA THR A 197 -10.87 8.08 4.55
C THR A 197 -10.95 6.83 3.68
N LEU A 198 -10.00 5.89 3.83
CA LEU A 198 -9.99 4.61 3.10
C LEU A 198 -11.27 3.78 3.36
N SER A 199 -11.70 3.67 4.61
CA SER A 199 -12.97 3.01 4.96
C SER A 199 -14.17 3.69 4.33
N LEU A 200 -14.23 5.03 4.31
CA LEU A 200 -15.32 5.76 3.63
C LEU A 200 -15.31 5.49 2.11
N GLN A 201 -14.15 5.44 1.47
CA GLN A 201 -14.02 5.09 0.06
C GLN A 201 -14.48 3.65 -0.22
N LEU A 202 -14.23 2.70 0.68
CA LEU A 202 -14.76 1.35 0.57
C LEU A 202 -16.29 1.32 0.64
N ILE A 203 -16.90 2.09 1.55
CA ILE A 203 -18.37 2.23 1.63
C ILE A 203 -18.91 2.73 0.29
N GLU A 204 -18.29 3.77 -0.25
CA GLU A 204 -18.63 4.35 -1.55
C GLU A 204 -18.60 3.33 -2.70
N GLN A 205 -17.67 2.37 -2.67
CA GLN A 205 -17.59 1.28 -3.68
C GLN A 205 -18.69 0.23 -3.55
N LEU A 206 -19.22 0.04 -2.33
CA LEU A 206 -20.31 -0.90 -2.03
C LEU A 206 -21.69 -0.29 -2.26
N VAL A 207 -21.83 1.03 -2.15
CA VAL A 207 -23.11 1.74 -2.32
C VAL A 207 -23.84 1.38 -3.63
N PRO A 208 -23.21 1.33 -4.81
CA PRO A 208 -23.90 0.94 -6.04
C PRO A 208 -24.48 -0.48 -6.04
N LEU A 209 -24.04 -1.37 -5.14
CA LEU A 209 -24.60 -2.72 -5.03
C LEU A 209 -26.04 -2.70 -4.51
N VAL A 210 -26.46 -1.69 -3.74
CA VAL A 210 -27.80 -1.66 -3.14
C VAL A 210 -28.92 -1.58 -4.19
N GLU A 211 -28.64 -1.04 -5.37
CA GLU A 211 -29.63 -0.92 -6.44
C GLU A 211 -29.88 -2.24 -7.18
N SER A 212 -28.87 -3.12 -7.20
CA SER A 212 -28.83 -4.33 -8.02
C SER A 212 -28.81 -5.63 -7.21
N GLN A 213 -28.65 -5.57 -5.89
CA GLN A 213 -28.45 -6.73 -5.03
C GLN A 213 -29.27 -6.63 -3.73
N PRO A 214 -29.59 -7.75 -3.05
CA PRO A 214 -30.31 -7.78 -1.78
C PRO A 214 -29.42 -7.36 -0.59
N LEU A 215 -28.81 -6.18 -0.68
CA LEU A 215 -27.90 -5.59 0.31
C LEU A 215 -28.59 -4.44 1.06
N LEU A 216 -28.57 -4.51 2.39
CA LEU A 216 -28.93 -3.38 3.25
C LEU A 216 -27.66 -2.81 3.88
N LEU A 217 -27.29 -1.59 3.47
CA LEU A 217 -26.22 -0.81 4.11
C LEU A 217 -26.84 0.09 5.19
N LEU A 218 -26.55 -0.19 6.46
CA LEU A 218 -26.96 0.64 7.60
C LEU A 218 -25.75 1.45 8.07
N LEU A 219 -25.82 2.77 7.91
CA LEU A 219 -24.78 3.71 8.29
C LEU A 219 -25.27 4.52 9.50
N SER A 220 -24.48 4.65 10.56
CA SER A 220 -24.84 5.44 11.74
C SER A 220 -23.76 6.47 12.07
N THR A 221 -24.19 7.71 12.34
CA THR A 221 -23.32 8.84 12.68
C THR A 221 -23.98 9.78 13.69
N ARG A 222 -23.19 10.68 14.29
CA ARG A 222 -23.69 11.70 15.22
C ARG A 222 -24.10 12.98 14.47
N LEU A 223 -24.99 13.78 15.08
CA LEU A 223 -25.42 15.09 14.56
C LEU A 223 -24.27 16.11 14.53
N ASP A 224 -23.37 16.03 15.51
CA ASP A 224 -22.18 16.87 15.70
C ASP A 224 -20.93 16.33 14.99
N ALA A 225 -21.11 15.39 14.04
CA ALA A 225 -20.02 14.85 13.25
C ALA A 225 -19.25 15.97 12.50
N PRO A 226 -17.91 15.82 12.31
CA PRO A 226 -17.09 16.79 11.59
C PRO A 226 -17.64 17.12 10.20
N GLU A 227 -17.54 18.39 9.80
CA GLU A 227 -18.08 18.87 8.52
C GLU A 227 -17.59 18.09 7.29
N PRO A 228 -16.30 17.74 7.15
CA PRO A 228 -15.82 16.94 6.01
C PRO A 228 -16.52 15.58 5.90
N LEU A 229 -16.72 14.91 7.03
CA LEU A 229 -17.46 13.64 7.06
C LEU A 229 -18.92 13.84 6.67
N ARG A 230 -19.58 14.89 7.19
CA ARG A 230 -20.98 15.18 6.84
C ARG A 230 -21.14 15.36 5.33
N GLN A 231 -20.22 16.08 4.69
CA GLN A 231 -20.24 16.29 3.23
C GLN A 231 -20.07 14.99 2.46
N ARG A 232 -19.13 14.12 2.86
CA ARG A 232 -18.92 12.82 2.22
C ARG A 232 -20.07 11.85 2.42
N VAL A 233 -20.60 11.75 3.64
CA VAL A 233 -21.78 10.93 3.96
C VAL A 233 -23.00 11.44 3.19
N GLN A 234 -23.17 12.76 3.07
CA GLN A 234 -24.19 13.34 2.20
C GLN A 234 -23.93 12.98 0.73
N ALA A 235 -22.70 13.02 0.22
CA ALA A 235 -22.43 12.66 -1.18
C ALA A 235 -22.87 11.23 -1.54
N LEU A 236 -22.94 10.30 -0.58
CA LEU A 236 -23.41 8.93 -0.80
C LEU A 236 -24.83 8.87 -1.39
N HIS A 237 -25.76 9.74 -0.99
CA HIS A 237 -27.13 9.72 -1.52
C HIS A 237 -27.19 10.14 -2.99
N ARG A 238 -26.18 10.85 -3.52
CA ARG A 238 -26.11 11.23 -4.94
C ARG A 238 -25.65 10.07 -5.82
N ARG A 239 -25.04 9.04 -5.23
CA ARG A 239 -24.55 7.84 -5.94
C ARG A 239 -25.61 6.76 -6.11
N VAL A 240 -26.79 6.94 -5.53
CA VAL A 240 -27.94 6.03 -5.64
C VAL A 240 -29.21 6.80 -5.93
N SER A 241 -30.14 6.15 -6.61
CA SER A 241 -31.46 6.66 -6.89
C SER A 241 -32.21 6.89 -5.58
N ARG A 242 -33.03 7.96 -5.54
CA ARG A 242 -33.79 8.37 -4.34
C ARG A 242 -34.66 7.25 -3.73
N SER A 243 -35.05 6.24 -4.51
CA SER A 243 -35.82 5.09 -4.03
C SER A 243 -35.04 4.14 -3.11
N TYR A 244 -33.71 4.09 -3.25
CA TYR A 244 -32.85 3.18 -2.50
C TYR A 244 -32.23 3.84 -1.26
N PHE A 245 -32.22 5.17 -1.18
CA PHE A 245 -31.71 5.91 -0.03
C PHE A 245 -32.82 6.30 0.96
N GLN A 246 -32.54 6.19 2.26
CA GLN A 246 -33.40 6.73 3.31
C GLN A 246 -32.56 7.29 4.46
N GLU A 247 -32.78 8.56 4.80
CA GLU A 247 -32.25 9.15 6.03
C GLU A 247 -33.26 8.99 7.18
N MET A 248 -32.76 8.65 8.36
CA MET A 248 -33.54 8.45 9.58
C MET A 248 -32.90 9.23 10.73
N THR A 249 -33.51 10.36 11.07
CA THR A 249 -33.08 11.19 12.20
C THR A 249 -33.73 10.70 13.51
N LEU A 250 -32.93 10.29 14.48
CA LEU A 250 -33.38 9.90 15.82
C LEU A 250 -33.31 11.12 16.76
N GLY A 251 -34.45 11.76 16.98
CA GLY A 251 -34.61 12.79 18.01
C GLY A 251 -34.82 12.22 19.42
N PRO A 252 -34.87 13.05 20.47
CA PRO A 252 -35.24 12.63 21.82
C PRO A 252 -36.61 11.94 21.86
N LEU A 253 -36.87 11.17 22.92
CA LEU A 253 -38.18 10.54 23.15
C LEU A 253 -39.23 11.62 23.39
N ASP A 254 -40.44 11.41 22.85
CA ASP A 254 -41.58 12.23 23.25
C ASP A 254 -41.91 12.02 24.74
N ASP A 255 -42.56 13.00 25.36
CA ASP A 255 -42.87 13.00 26.79
C ASP A 255 -43.61 11.72 27.19
N THR A 256 -44.62 11.30 26.42
CA THR A 256 -45.38 10.06 26.68
C THR A 256 -44.48 8.82 26.78
N THR A 257 -43.53 8.68 25.85
CA THR A 257 -42.63 7.53 25.81
C THR A 257 -41.50 7.64 26.83
N ALA A 258 -40.99 8.85 27.08
CA ALA A 258 -40.02 9.11 28.13
C ALA A 258 -40.57 8.73 29.51
N ARG A 259 -41.84 9.07 29.78
CA ARG A 259 -42.55 8.65 31.00
C ARG A 259 -42.73 7.13 31.06
N ALA A 260 -43.09 6.49 29.94
CA ALA A 260 -43.24 5.04 29.88
C ALA A 260 -41.92 4.28 30.13
N LEU A 261 -40.79 4.81 29.62
CA LEU A 261 -39.44 4.32 29.90
C LEU A 261 -39.13 4.40 31.40
N VAL A 262 -39.36 5.56 32.02
CA VAL A 262 -39.15 5.75 33.47
C VAL A 262 -40.02 4.79 34.28
N HIS A 263 -41.31 4.71 33.97
CA HIS A 263 -42.25 3.84 34.67
C HIS A 263 -41.90 2.35 34.53
N HIS A 264 -41.26 1.93 33.43
CA HIS A 264 -40.82 0.54 33.29
C HIS A 264 -39.74 0.16 34.32
N PHE A 265 -38.81 1.07 34.59
CA PHE A 265 -37.72 0.85 35.55
C PHE A 265 -38.10 1.23 36.98
N ALA A 266 -38.97 2.23 37.16
CA ALA A 266 -39.46 2.70 38.45
C ALA A 266 -41.00 2.89 38.41
N PRO A 267 -41.79 1.82 38.53
CA PRO A 267 -43.26 1.85 38.39
C PRO A 267 -43.98 2.58 39.53
N HIS A 268 -43.30 2.83 40.65
CA HIS A 268 -43.85 3.49 41.83
C HIS A 268 -43.44 4.97 41.95
N LEU A 269 -42.78 5.52 40.93
CA LEU A 269 -42.33 6.92 40.93
C LEU A 269 -43.51 7.89 40.83
N SER A 270 -43.52 8.95 41.64
CA SER A 270 -44.58 9.97 41.61
C SER A 270 -44.56 10.81 40.32
N ASP A 271 -45.73 11.22 39.83
CA ASP A 271 -45.88 12.05 38.62
C ASP A 271 -45.06 13.36 38.61
N PRO A 272 -44.96 14.14 39.71
CA PRO A 272 -44.15 15.36 39.74
C PRO A 272 -42.65 15.09 39.53
N LEU A 273 -42.13 14.03 40.16
CA LEU A 273 -40.73 13.65 40.03
C LEU A 273 -40.45 13.08 38.64
N LEU A 274 -41.38 12.28 38.10
CA LEU A 274 -41.31 11.75 36.75
C LEU A 274 -41.30 12.87 35.69
N ALA A 275 -42.14 13.90 35.84
CA ALA A 275 -42.10 15.09 34.97
C ALA A 275 -40.77 15.84 35.07
N HIS A 276 -40.23 15.99 36.29
CA HIS A 276 -38.93 16.63 36.49
C HIS A 276 -37.78 15.84 35.85
N LEU A 277 -37.78 14.50 35.93
CA LEU A 277 -36.79 13.65 35.26
C LEU A 277 -36.86 13.75 33.73
N VAL A 278 -38.05 13.84 33.16
CA VAL A 278 -38.25 13.97 31.70
C VAL A 278 -37.83 15.33 31.20
N ASP A 279 -38.19 16.41 31.92
CA ASP A 279 -37.75 17.77 31.60
C ASP A 279 -36.23 17.90 31.68
N LYS A 280 -35.63 17.41 32.78
CA LYS A 280 -34.19 17.48 33.00
C LYS A 280 -33.38 16.67 31.99
N SER A 281 -33.94 15.55 31.51
CA SER A 281 -33.28 14.72 30.51
C SER A 281 -33.43 15.22 29.08
N GLY A 282 -34.35 16.16 28.83
CA GLY A 282 -34.75 16.58 27.48
C GLY A 282 -35.28 15.42 26.63
N GLY A 283 -35.77 14.35 27.27
CA GLY A 283 -36.21 13.12 26.58
C GLY A 283 -35.08 12.21 26.09
N ASN A 284 -33.82 12.44 26.51
CA ASN A 284 -32.71 11.55 26.14
C ASN A 284 -32.85 10.18 26.86
N PRO A 285 -33.01 9.05 26.14
CA PRO A 285 -33.26 7.75 26.76
C PRO A 285 -32.14 7.32 27.71
N LEU A 286 -30.88 7.53 27.33
CA LEU A 286 -29.74 7.16 28.16
C LEU A 286 -29.71 7.98 29.45
N PHE A 287 -29.94 9.29 29.36
CA PHE A 287 -29.98 10.15 30.54
C PHE A 287 -31.11 9.74 31.49
N LEU A 288 -32.30 9.45 30.96
CA LEU A 288 -33.44 9.00 31.75
C LEU A 288 -33.16 7.72 32.52
N VAL A 289 -32.66 6.69 31.83
CA VAL A 289 -32.35 5.40 32.46
C VAL A 289 -31.33 5.59 33.59
N GLU A 290 -30.31 6.41 33.36
CA GLU A 290 -29.26 6.62 34.35
C GLU A 290 -29.69 7.52 35.52
N LEU A 291 -30.57 8.50 35.30
CA LEU A 291 -31.25 9.25 36.38
C LEU A 291 -32.10 8.33 37.25
N VAL A 292 -32.89 7.45 36.64
CA VAL A 292 -33.73 6.48 37.37
C VAL A 292 -32.87 5.49 38.17
N ARG A 293 -31.79 4.97 37.58
CA ARG A 293 -30.81 4.13 38.30
C ARG A 293 -30.19 4.87 39.48
N THR A 294 -29.87 6.15 39.31
CA THR A 294 -29.30 6.96 40.39
C THR A 294 -30.26 7.07 41.58
N LEU A 295 -31.56 7.25 41.32
CA LEU A 295 -32.60 7.22 42.35
C LEU A 295 -32.77 5.84 42.99
N GLN A 296 -32.69 4.76 42.21
CA GLN A 296 -32.76 3.39 42.72
C GLN A 296 -31.60 3.09 43.68
N VAL A 297 -30.37 3.46 43.31
CA VAL A 297 -29.18 3.30 44.16
C VAL A 297 -29.29 4.12 45.46
N GLN A 298 -29.95 5.28 45.42
CA GLN A 298 -30.24 6.09 46.60
C GLN A 298 -31.42 5.55 47.45
N GLY A 299 -32.08 4.47 47.02
CA GLY A 299 -33.26 3.93 47.69
C GLY A 299 -34.52 4.79 47.52
N LEU A 300 -34.52 5.73 46.58
CA LEU A 300 -35.59 6.72 46.38
C LEU A 300 -36.61 6.31 45.31
N ALA A 301 -36.30 5.31 44.48
CA ALA A 301 -37.16 4.91 43.36
C ALA A 301 -38.36 4.01 43.74
N ASP A 302 -38.32 3.36 44.92
CA ASP A 302 -39.38 2.47 45.42
C ASP A 302 -40.27 3.13 46.49
N LEU A 303 -40.07 4.42 46.78
CA LEU A 303 -40.84 5.13 47.79
C LEU A 303 -42.22 5.49 47.26
N ALA A 304 -43.25 4.79 47.75
CA ALA A 304 -44.66 5.13 47.54
C ALA A 304 -45.09 6.46 48.20
N GLN A 305 -44.20 7.12 48.94
CA GLN A 305 -44.43 8.43 49.52
C GLN A 305 -44.05 9.54 48.52
N PRO A 306 -44.82 10.64 48.44
CA PRO A 306 -44.48 11.75 47.57
C PRO A 306 -43.17 12.39 48.04
N LEU A 307 -42.08 12.09 47.33
CA LEU A 307 -40.83 12.83 47.45
C LEU A 307 -41.07 14.26 46.96
N SER A 308 -40.77 15.23 47.81
CA SER A 308 -40.67 16.63 47.43
C SER A 308 -39.58 16.78 46.35
N VAL A 309 -39.91 17.44 45.24
CA VAL A 309 -38.91 17.82 44.21
C VAL A 309 -37.93 18.85 44.78
N GLU A 310 -38.36 19.63 45.78
CA GLU A 310 -37.51 20.59 46.49
C GLU A 310 -36.49 19.84 47.36
N GLY A 311 -35.20 19.99 47.02
CA GLY A 311 -34.05 19.39 47.73
C GLY A 311 -33.40 18.18 47.05
N LEU A 312 -33.91 17.73 45.89
CA LEU A 312 -33.37 16.58 45.15
C LEU A 312 -32.23 17.01 44.22
N GLU A 313 -30.98 16.76 44.63
CA GLU A 313 -29.79 17.05 43.82
C GLU A 313 -29.63 16.03 42.69
N LEU A 314 -30.20 16.35 41.53
CA LEU A 314 -29.97 15.61 40.30
C LEU A 314 -28.90 16.31 39.44
N PRO A 315 -27.97 15.59 38.82
CA PRO A 315 -26.98 16.18 37.90
C PRO A 315 -27.64 16.83 36.69
N ASP A 316 -27.12 17.99 36.24
CA ASP A 316 -27.66 18.75 35.10
C ASP A 316 -27.24 18.19 33.73
N SER A 317 -26.38 17.16 33.69
CA SER A 317 -25.94 16.51 32.46
C SER A 317 -25.70 15.01 32.64
N ILE A 318 -25.81 14.25 31.54
CA ILE A 318 -25.48 12.82 31.50
C ILE A 318 -24.05 12.58 31.98
N GLN A 319 -23.12 13.42 31.54
CA GLN A 319 -21.70 13.28 31.91
C GLN A 319 -21.48 13.51 33.41
N GLY A 320 -22.10 14.55 33.99
CA GLY A 320 -22.05 14.80 35.43
C GLY A 320 -22.64 13.65 36.24
N LEU A 321 -23.70 13.02 35.72
CA LEU A 321 -24.32 11.86 36.35
C LEU A 321 -23.43 10.62 36.31
N LEU A 322 -22.84 10.30 35.16
CA LEU A 322 -21.92 9.17 35.04
C LEU A 322 -20.69 9.36 35.93
N LEU A 323 -20.17 10.58 36.06
CA LEU A 323 -19.08 10.90 37.00
C LEU A 323 -19.49 10.62 38.47
N ALA A 324 -20.67 11.09 38.89
CA ALA A 324 -21.16 10.84 40.24
C ALA A 324 -21.41 9.34 40.52
N GLN A 325 -21.81 8.58 39.50
CA GLN A 325 -21.95 7.13 39.59
C GLN A 325 -20.59 6.43 39.73
N LEU A 326 -19.59 6.86 38.97
CA LEU A 326 -18.22 6.34 39.07
C LEU A 326 -17.63 6.56 40.46
N ASP A 327 -17.91 7.70 41.10
CA ASP A 327 -17.42 8.01 42.45
C ASP A 327 -18.03 7.13 43.55
N ARG A 328 -19.16 6.46 43.29
CA ARG A 328 -19.80 5.52 44.23
C ARG A 328 -19.28 4.09 44.10
N LEU A 329 -18.52 3.79 43.05
CA LEU A 329 -17.94 2.45 42.87
C LEU A 329 -16.89 2.16 43.95
N PRO A 330 -16.77 0.88 44.39
CA PRO A 330 -15.60 0.44 45.15
C PRO A 330 -14.31 0.84 44.45
N VAL A 331 -13.26 1.11 45.22
CA VAL A 331 -12.00 1.68 44.71
C VAL A 331 -11.41 0.80 43.61
N GLU A 332 -11.42 -0.52 43.81
CA GLU A 332 -10.92 -1.52 42.88
C GLU A 332 -11.75 -1.55 41.59
N ALA A 333 -13.08 -1.45 41.69
CA ALA A 333 -13.97 -1.42 40.53
C ALA A 333 -13.83 -0.14 39.72
N ARG A 334 -13.70 1.01 40.39
CA ARG A 334 -13.44 2.30 39.75
C ARG A 334 -12.10 2.30 39.03
N GLN A 335 -11.04 1.83 39.69
CA GLN A 335 -9.69 1.72 39.10
C GLN A 335 -9.67 0.78 37.90
N LEU A 336 -10.31 -0.39 38.01
CA LEU A 336 -10.41 -1.33 36.90
C LEU A 336 -11.13 -0.72 35.70
N LEU A 337 -12.25 -0.03 35.93
CA LEU A 337 -13.01 0.63 34.88
C LEU A 337 -12.23 1.77 34.23
N GLN A 338 -11.48 2.55 35.02
CA GLN A 338 -10.59 3.59 34.52
C GLN A 338 -9.47 3.02 33.63
N ARG A 339 -8.83 1.91 34.03
CA ARG A 339 -7.80 1.23 33.22
C ARG A 339 -8.39 0.66 31.94
N ALA A 340 -9.56 0.03 32.02
CA ALA A 340 -10.31 -0.43 30.86
C ALA A 340 -10.64 0.73 29.89
N ALA A 341 -10.96 1.91 30.42
CA ALA A 341 -11.28 3.08 29.62
C ALA A 341 -10.08 3.60 28.82
N VAL A 342 -8.85 3.35 29.28
CA VAL A 342 -7.61 3.65 28.55
C VAL A 342 -7.40 2.68 27.39
N ILE A 343 -7.79 1.40 27.53
CA ILE A 343 -7.67 0.40 26.45
C ILE A 343 -8.62 0.72 25.29
N GLY A 344 -9.85 1.12 25.61
CA GLY A 344 -10.86 1.52 24.63
C GLY A 344 -12.27 1.00 24.96
N ARG A 345 -13.24 1.25 24.08
CA ARG A 345 -14.65 0.85 24.28
C ARG A 345 -14.84 -0.67 24.30
N ARG A 346 -14.05 -1.40 23.52
CA ARG A 346 -14.06 -2.87 23.43
C ARG A 346 -12.65 -3.36 23.64
N PHE A 347 -12.44 -4.28 24.59
CA PHE A 347 -11.09 -4.68 25.00
C PHE A 347 -11.02 -6.17 25.40
N PRO A 348 -9.89 -6.85 25.11
CA PRO A 348 -9.68 -8.22 25.56
C PRO A 348 -9.42 -8.27 27.07
N ARG A 349 -10.01 -9.24 27.77
CA ARG A 349 -9.75 -9.45 29.21
C ARG A 349 -8.27 -9.55 29.52
N ARG A 350 -7.48 -10.26 28.70
CA ARG A 350 -6.04 -10.45 28.92
C ARG A 350 -5.22 -9.16 28.91
N VAL A 351 -5.60 -8.18 28.08
CA VAL A 351 -4.96 -6.86 28.08
C VAL A 351 -5.29 -6.16 29.39
N LEU A 352 -6.57 -6.14 29.78
CA LEU A 352 -6.97 -5.56 31.06
C LEU A 352 -6.32 -6.27 32.26
N ALA A 353 -6.18 -7.59 32.21
CA ALA A 353 -5.53 -8.38 33.25
C ALA A 353 -4.05 -8.01 33.40
N ALA A 354 -3.33 -7.80 32.30
CA ALA A 354 -1.95 -7.30 32.33
C ALA A 354 -1.83 -5.89 32.95
N LEU A 355 -2.90 -5.09 32.87
CA LEU A 355 -2.98 -3.78 33.53
C LEU A 355 -3.48 -3.86 34.98
N ALA A 356 -3.94 -5.01 35.45
CA ALA A 356 -4.68 -5.17 36.71
C ALA A 356 -4.07 -6.25 37.63
N GLU A 357 -2.77 -6.51 37.52
CA GLU A 357 -2.06 -7.51 38.34
C GLU A 357 -2.13 -7.20 39.86
N ASP A 358 -2.26 -5.93 40.22
CA ASP A 358 -2.45 -5.44 41.58
C ASP A 358 -3.90 -5.54 42.10
N ILE A 359 -4.86 -5.98 41.27
CA ILE A 359 -6.26 -6.16 41.66
C ILE A 359 -6.50 -7.65 42.00
N PRO A 360 -6.55 -8.02 43.30
CA PRO A 360 -6.51 -9.42 43.74
C PRO A 360 -7.76 -10.24 43.36
N ALA A 361 -8.90 -9.58 43.06
CA ALA A 361 -10.16 -10.23 42.71
C ALA A 361 -10.71 -9.69 41.37
N LEU A 362 -9.89 -9.72 40.32
CA LEU A 362 -10.24 -9.21 38.98
C LEU A 362 -11.58 -9.76 38.45
N ASP A 363 -11.81 -11.07 38.57
CA ASP A 363 -13.02 -11.72 38.08
C ASP A 363 -14.29 -11.29 38.84
N GLU A 364 -14.20 -11.18 40.16
CA GLU A 364 -15.32 -10.71 40.99
C GLU A 364 -15.64 -9.23 40.71
N THR A 365 -14.59 -8.44 40.46
CA THR A 365 -14.71 -7.02 40.13
C THR A 365 -15.33 -6.83 38.74
N LEU A 366 -14.92 -7.62 37.74
CA LEU A 366 -15.55 -7.64 36.41
C LEU A 366 -17.02 -8.06 36.51
N LEU A 367 -17.34 -9.09 37.30
CA LEU A 367 -18.71 -9.52 37.53
C LEU A 367 -19.56 -8.42 38.18
N LEU A 368 -19.01 -7.67 39.14
CA LEU A 368 -19.70 -6.52 39.73
C LEU A 368 -20.00 -5.45 38.68
N LEU A 369 -19.01 -5.09 37.84
CA LEU A 369 -19.18 -4.09 36.79
C LEU A 369 -20.17 -4.54 35.71
N GLU A 370 -20.25 -5.84 35.41
CA GLU A 370 -21.27 -6.43 34.56
C GLU A 370 -22.68 -6.36 35.19
N GLN A 371 -22.80 -6.73 36.48
CA GLN A 371 -24.05 -6.69 37.23
C GLN A 371 -24.61 -5.27 37.36
N GLN A 372 -23.73 -4.28 37.53
CA GLN A 372 -24.06 -2.87 37.56
C GLN A 372 -24.18 -2.23 36.16
N ALA A 373 -24.08 -3.04 35.10
CA ALA A 373 -24.30 -2.66 33.72
C ALA A 373 -23.34 -1.59 33.16
N TYR A 374 -22.13 -1.47 33.72
CA TYR A 374 -21.05 -0.67 33.12
C TYR A 374 -20.40 -1.41 31.96
N LEU A 375 -20.15 -2.71 32.15
CA LEU A 375 -19.54 -3.59 31.17
C LEU A 375 -20.50 -4.67 30.72
N GLN A 376 -20.22 -5.22 29.55
CA GLN A 376 -20.88 -6.41 29.03
C GLN A 376 -19.83 -7.35 28.45
N GLN A 377 -19.90 -8.61 28.86
CA GLN A 377 -19.09 -9.68 28.28
C GLN A 377 -19.68 -10.11 26.93
N GLU A 378 -18.83 -10.20 25.92
CA GLU A 378 -19.16 -10.80 24.63
C GLU A 378 -18.86 -12.31 24.62
N GLN A 379 -19.25 -13.01 23.55
CA GLN A 379 -18.96 -14.44 23.43
C GLN A 379 -17.47 -14.73 23.62
N ALA A 380 -17.18 -15.70 24.50
CA ALA A 380 -15.82 -16.12 24.80
C ALA A 380 -15.19 -16.79 23.58
N THR A 381 -13.91 -16.49 23.36
CA THR A 381 -13.15 -16.97 22.20
C THR A 381 -11.98 -17.83 22.67
N THR A 382 -11.24 -18.42 21.74
CA THR A 382 -10.01 -19.18 22.02
C THR A 382 -8.99 -18.38 22.84
N LEU A 383 -8.99 -17.05 22.72
CA LEU A 383 -8.11 -16.14 23.45
C LEU A 383 -8.75 -15.51 24.69
N GLY A 384 -9.85 -16.08 25.16
CA GLY A 384 -10.57 -15.64 26.34
C GLY A 384 -11.71 -14.66 26.05
N PRO A 385 -12.33 -14.12 27.11
CA PRO A 385 -13.47 -13.24 26.98
C PRO A 385 -13.07 -11.82 26.58
N THR A 386 -13.93 -11.19 25.78
CA THR A 386 -13.85 -9.77 25.42
C THR A 386 -14.95 -9.02 26.17
N TYR A 387 -14.64 -7.79 26.55
CA TYR A 387 -15.54 -6.90 27.27
C TYR A 387 -15.81 -5.66 26.45
N LEU A 388 -17.02 -5.12 26.58
CA LEU A 388 -17.42 -3.87 25.97
C LEU A 388 -18.07 -2.96 27.03
N PHE A 389 -17.83 -1.65 26.91
CA PHE A 389 -18.59 -0.66 27.67
C PHE A 389 -20.00 -0.55 27.09
N ARG A 390 -21.04 -0.78 27.91
CA ARG A 390 -22.44 -0.72 27.44
C ARG A 390 -22.76 0.58 26.71
N HIS A 391 -22.14 1.69 27.14
CA HIS A 391 -22.29 3.00 26.53
C HIS A 391 -20.93 3.67 26.38
N SER A 392 -20.68 4.31 25.22
CA SER A 392 -19.43 5.05 24.96
C SER A 392 -19.19 6.14 26.01
N LEU A 393 -20.26 6.80 26.47
CA LEU A 393 -20.17 7.85 27.50
C LEU A 393 -19.64 7.35 28.84
N ILE A 394 -19.83 6.08 29.18
CA ILE A 394 -19.25 5.50 30.41
C ILE A 394 -17.72 5.45 30.27
N GLN A 395 -17.22 5.00 29.13
CA GLN A 395 -15.80 4.97 28.84
C GLN A 395 -15.21 6.38 28.83
N GLU A 396 -15.85 7.32 28.13
CA GLU A 396 -15.42 8.73 28.08
C GLU A 396 -15.39 9.37 29.49
N SER A 397 -16.42 9.12 30.31
CA SER A 397 -16.49 9.62 31.68
C SER A 397 -15.40 9.00 32.56
N ALA A 398 -15.23 7.67 32.52
CA ALA A 398 -14.19 6.98 33.28
C ALA A 398 -12.79 7.45 32.90
N TYR A 399 -12.50 7.60 31.60
CA TYR A 399 -11.22 8.13 31.13
C TYR A 399 -10.99 9.58 31.60
N SER A 400 -12.03 10.43 31.56
CA SER A 400 -11.93 11.83 31.95
C SER A 400 -11.56 12.02 33.43
N THR A 401 -11.90 11.08 34.31
CA THR A 401 -11.53 11.12 35.74
C THR A 401 -10.06 10.85 36.03
N LEU A 402 -9.31 10.28 35.07
CA LEU A 402 -7.89 9.99 35.27
C LEU A 402 -7.05 11.26 35.26
N LEU A 403 -6.21 11.43 36.28
CA LEU A 403 -5.14 12.44 36.25
C LEU A 403 -4.14 12.13 35.13
N TYR A 404 -3.51 13.19 34.61
CA TYR A 404 -2.57 13.10 33.50
C TYR A 404 -1.44 12.08 33.72
N GLU A 405 -0.86 12.02 34.92
CA GLU A 405 0.20 11.07 35.26
C GLU A 405 -0.25 9.61 35.16
N TYR A 406 -1.45 9.29 35.67
CA TYR A 406 -2.00 7.93 35.58
C TYR A 406 -2.38 7.56 34.14
N ARG A 407 -2.89 8.52 33.34
CA ARG A 407 -3.12 8.27 31.91
C ARG A 407 -1.82 7.82 31.24
N ARG A 408 -0.71 8.53 31.46
CA ARG A 408 0.58 8.16 30.87
C ARG A 408 1.03 6.75 31.24
N VAL A 409 0.95 6.41 32.53
CA VAL A 409 1.32 5.07 33.03
C VAL A 409 0.46 3.99 32.39
N TYR A 410 -0.86 4.17 32.36
CA TYR A 410 -1.77 3.19 31.80
C TYR A 410 -1.62 3.08 30.28
N HIS A 411 -1.44 4.18 29.55
CA HIS A 411 -1.20 4.12 28.11
C HIS A 411 0.09 3.34 27.78
N ARG A 412 1.18 3.55 28.54
CA ARG A 412 2.41 2.75 28.38
C ARG A 412 2.16 1.27 28.66
N ALA A 413 1.41 0.97 29.72
CA ALA A 413 1.07 -0.41 30.08
C ALA A 413 0.20 -1.09 29.02
N VAL A 414 -0.77 -0.38 28.41
CA VAL A 414 -1.56 -0.90 27.29
C VAL A 414 -0.67 -1.23 26.11
N ALA A 415 0.22 -0.31 25.71
CA ALA A 415 1.12 -0.55 24.57
C ALA A 415 2.03 -1.76 24.82
N GLY A 416 2.65 -1.86 26.00
CA GLY A 416 3.50 -3.00 26.36
C GLY A 416 2.73 -4.33 26.42
N ALA A 417 1.51 -4.32 26.97
CA ALA A 417 0.65 -5.50 27.00
C ALA A 417 0.25 -5.95 25.59
N ILE A 418 -0.08 -5.01 24.71
CA ILE A 418 -0.38 -5.31 23.31
C ILE A 418 0.82 -5.96 22.63
N GLN A 419 2.01 -5.37 22.76
CA GLN A 419 3.21 -5.90 22.11
C GLN A 419 3.56 -7.31 22.58
N HIS A 420 3.44 -7.57 23.89
CA HIS A 420 3.77 -8.86 24.48
C HIS A 420 2.74 -9.95 24.15
N LEU A 421 1.44 -9.60 24.20
CA LEU A 421 0.35 -10.56 23.99
C LEU A 421 0.04 -10.81 22.51
N PHE A 422 0.43 -9.89 21.62
CA PHE A 422 0.12 -9.92 20.19
C PHE A 422 1.33 -9.58 19.29
N PRO A 423 2.50 -10.22 19.46
CA PRO A 423 3.70 -9.89 18.68
C PRO A 423 3.52 -10.09 17.18
N ALA A 424 2.62 -11.00 16.77
CA ALA A 424 2.31 -11.25 15.37
C ALA A 424 1.40 -10.19 14.71
N LEU A 425 0.82 -9.26 15.49
CA LEU A 425 -0.10 -8.22 15.01
C LEU A 425 0.47 -6.80 15.10
N LEU A 426 1.78 -6.66 15.38
CA LEU A 426 2.41 -5.35 15.57
C LEU A 426 2.26 -4.41 14.37
N GLY A 427 2.33 -4.96 13.15
CA GLY A 427 2.10 -4.19 11.92
C GLY A 427 0.67 -3.70 11.78
N GLU A 428 -0.34 -4.55 12.07
CA GLU A 428 -1.77 -4.18 12.07
C GLU A 428 -2.05 -3.08 13.10
N GLN A 429 -1.36 -3.15 14.24
CA GLN A 429 -1.61 -2.29 15.38
C GLN A 429 -0.63 -1.13 15.48
N ALA A 430 0.22 -0.89 14.48
CA ALA A 430 1.23 0.15 14.52
C ALA A 430 0.64 1.51 14.88
N GLY A 431 -0.43 1.93 14.22
CA GLY A 431 -1.07 3.20 14.57
C GLY A 431 -1.67 3.22 15.99
N VAL A 432 -2.26 2.11 16.45
CA VAL A 432 -2.80 1.99 17.83
C VAL A 432 -1.66 2.09 18.85
N LEU A 433 -0.55 1.40 18.61
CA LEU A 433 0.65 1.45 19.44
C LEU A 433 1.24 2.86 19.46
N ALA A 434 1.34 3.52 18.31
CA ALA A 434 1.82 4.90 18.20
C ALA A 434 0.98 5.85 19.08
N PHE A 435 -0.35 5.75 19.00
CA PHE A 435 -1.28 6.51 19.82
C PHE A 435 -1.06 6.29 21.32
N HIS A 436 -0.96 5.03 21.77
CA HIS A 436 -0.72 4.75 23.18
C HIS A 436 0.65 5.24 23.65
N TYR A 437 1.71 5.09 22.86
CA TYR A 437 3.02 5.60 23.24
C TYR A 437 3.09 7.12 23.24
N GLU A 438 2.40 7.81 22.32
CA GLU A 438 2.27 9.26 22.32
C GLU A 438 1.60 9.74 23.62
N HIS A 439 0.49 9.11 24.01
CA HIS A 439 -0.24 9.44 25.25
C HIS A 439 0.51 9.03 26.52
N ALA A 440 1.46 8.09 26.41
CA ALA A 440 2.42 7.79 27.46
C ALA A 440 3.55 8.84 27.60
N ALA A 441 3.66 9.74 26.61
CA ALA A 441 4.82 10.58 26.35
C ALA A 441 6.12 9.75 26.26
N ASP A 442 6.04 8.62 25.55
CA ASP A 442 7.15 7.79 25.13
C ASP A 442 7.47 8.09 23.67
N LEU A 443 8.18 9.20 23.45
CA LEU A 443 8.34 9.80 22.12
C LEU A 443 9.09 8.89 21.15
N GLU A 444 10.05 8.10 21.65
CA GLU A 444 10.84 7.16 20.86
C GLU A 444 9.97 6.05 20.26
N GLN A 445 9.17 5.37 21.10
CA GLN A 445 8.28 4.30 20.64
C GLN A 445 7.13 4.87 19.79
N ALA A 446 6.58 6.02 20.16
CA ALA A 446 5.53 6.68 19.37
C ALA A 446 6.02 6.99 17.95
N LEU A 447 7.21 7.59 17.83
CA LEU A 447 7.82 7.90 16.53
C LEU A 447 8.03 6.63 15.70
N TYR A 448 8.59 5.58 16.28
CA TYR A 448 8.83 4.31 15.59
C TYR A 448 7.54 3.75 14.98
N PHE A 449 6.45 3.68 15.75
CA PHE A 449 5.20 3.14 15.25
C PHE A 449 4.42 4.09 14.33
N TYR A 450 4.55 5.42 14.49
CA TYR A 450 3.96 6.36 13.54
C TYR A 450 4.61 6.24 12.16
N LEU A 451 5.94 6.07 12.10
CA LEU A 451 6.63 5.84 10.83
C LEU A 451 6.15 4.56 10.13
N GLN A 452 6.02 3.46 10.87
CA GLN A 452 5.48 2.22 10.34
C GLN A 452 4.03 2.37 9.84
N ALA A 453 3.18 3.05 10.62
CA ALA A 453 1.79 3.30 10.23
C ALA A 453 1.71 4.21 8.99
N ALA A 454 2.55 5.25 8.92
CA ALA A 454 2.60 6.18 7.80
C ALA A 454 3.10 5.50 6.52
N ASP A 455 4.17 4.71 6.61
CA ASP A 455 4.69 3.93 5.48
C ASP A 455 3.68 2.89 5.00
N GLN A 456 2.93 2.26 5.92
CA GLN A 456 1.83 1.36 5.58
C GLN A 456 0.66 2.11 4.91
N ALA A 457 0.28 3.29 5.39
CA ALA A 457 -0.75 4.12 4.76
C ALA A 457 -0.31 4.59 3.37
N ARG A 458 0.94 5.03 3.21
CA ARG A 458 1.56 5.36 1.91
C ARG A 458 1.53 4.15 0.98
N PHE A 459 1.86 2.96 1.49
CA PHE A 459 1.75 1.70 0.76
C PHE A 459 0.31 1.35 0.41
N LEU A 460 -0.70 1.73 1.19
CA LEU A 460 -2.10 1.50 0.83
C LEU A 460 -2.68 2.61 -0.07
N TYR A 461 -1.85 3.57 -0.49
CA TYR A 461 -2.29 4.76 -1.22
C TYR A 461 -3.36 5.56 -0.46
N ALA A 462 -3.31 5.51 0.87
CA ALA A 462 -4.12 6.29 1.79
C ALA A 462 -3.37 7.62 2.06
N THR A 463 -3.34 8.49 1.04
CA THR A 463 -2.51 9.70 0.96
C THR A 463 -2.76 10.65 2.13
N GLU A 464 -4.02 10.93 2.45
CA GLU A 464 -4.41 11.83 3.54
C GLU A 464 -3.96 11.29 4.90
N GLU A 465 -4.15 10.00 5.12
CA GLU A 465 -3.74 9.31 6.35
C GLU A 465 -2.21 9.24 6.47
N ALA A 466 -1.51 8.92 5.38
CA ALA A 466 -0.05 8.88 5.35
C ALA A 466 0.55 10.25 5.71
N GLU A 467 0.03 11.32 5.12
CA GLU A 467 0.44 12.68 5.44
C GLU A 467 0.17 13.04 6.91
N THR A 468 -1.02 12.70 7.42
CA THR A 468 -1.37 12.93 8.83
C THR A 468 -0.41 12.21 9.77
N LEU A 469 -0.09 10.95 9.50
CA LEU A 469 0.80 10.14 10.32
C LEU A 469 2.26 10.60 10.22
N TYR A 470 2.74 11.00 9.03
CA TYR A 470 4.07 11.61 8.88
C TYR A 470 4.18 12.95 9.61
N ASN A 471 3.13 13.79 9.58
CA ASN A 471 3.11 15.04 10.32
C ASN A 471 3.14 14.81 11.85
N LYS A 472 2.48 13.76 12.35
CA LYS A 472 2.63 13.35 13.77
C LYS A 472 4.05 12.90 14.09
N ALA A 473 4.67 12.11 13.21
CA ALA A 473 6.07 11.70 13.36
C ALA A 473 7.02 12.91 13.37
N LEU A 474 6.82 13.89 12.49
CA LEU A 474 7.58 15.15 12.47
C LEU A 474 7.42 15.93 13.77
N ALA A 475 6.20 16.11 14.27
CA ALA A 475 5.95 16.81 15.53
C ALA A 475 6.63 16.14 16.74
N LEU A 476 6.79 14.82 16.73
CA LEU A 476 7.53 14.08 17.76
C LEU A 476 9.05 14.23 17.62
N LEU A 477 9.55 14.28 16.39
CA LEU A 477 10.96 14.53 16.11
C LEU A 477 11.40 15.93 16.57
N GLU A 478 10.56 16.94 16.36
CA GLU A 478 10.80 18.32 16.81
C GLU A 478 10.88 18.45 18.34
N GLN A 479 10.31 17.49 19.09
CA GLN A 479 10.35 17.45 20.55
C GLN A 479 11.63 16.81 21.10
N ARG A 480 12.49 16.21 20.26
CA ARG A 480 13.75 15.61 20.72
C ARG A 480 14.73 16.69 21.16
N GLU A 481 15.47 16.41 22.25
CA GLU A 481 16.54 17.30 22.72
C GLU A 481 17.67 17.46 21.70
N LEU A 482 17.94 16.41 20.92
CA LEU A 482 18.91 16.40 19.83
C LEU A 482 18.20 16.14 18.51
N PRO A 483 18.25 17.09 17.55
CA PRO A 483 17.61 16.92 16.26
C PRO A 483 18.34 15.86 15.42
N ASP A 484 17.57 14.89 14.95
CA ASP A 484 17.95 13.92 13.93
C ASP A 484 17.67 14.52 12.55
N ALA A 485 18.63 15.31 12.06
CA ALA A 485 18.47 16.03 10.80
C ALA A 485 18.25 15.10 9.58
N GLU A 486 18.78 13.87 9.63
CA GLU A 486 18.60 12.91 8.54
C GLU A 486 17.16 12.39 8.52
N GLN A 487 16.62 12.02 9.68
CA GLN A 487 15.26 11.53 9.77
C GLN A 487 14.22 12.62 9.41
N HIS A 488 14.45 13.87 9.80
CA HIS A 488 13.61 15.00 9.37
C HIS A 488 13.62 15.16 7.84
N ALA A 489 14.82 15.18 7.24
CA ALA A 489 14.97 15.30 5.79
C ALA A 489 14.23 14.19 5.05
N ARG A 490 14.43 12.92 5.46
CA ARG A 490 13.78 11.76 4.84
C ARG A 490 12.26 11.86 4.90
N LEU A 491 11.68 12.29 6.02
CA LEU A 491 10.23 12.45 6.15
C LEU A 491 9.68 13.54 5.23
N TYR A 492 10.33 14.70 5.17
CA TYR A 492 9.93 15.76 4.25
C TYR A 492 10.06 15.35 2.78
N LEU A 493 11.08 14.57 2.41
CA LEU A 493 11.20 14.01 1.05
C LEU A 493 10.06 13.02 0.74
N LYS A 494 9.67 12.16 1.69
CA LYS A 494 8.52 11.27 1.53
C LYS A 494 7.21 12.05 1.31
N LEU A 495 7.00 13.14 2.05
CA LEU A 495 5.85 14.04 1.87
C LEU A 495 5.90 14.80 0.53
N ALA A 496 7.07 15.29 0.14
CA ALA A 496 7.25 15.97 -1.14
C ALA A 496 6.98 15.04 -2.33
N GLN A 497 7.45 13.79 -2.27
CA GLN A 497 7.18 12.79 -3.29
C GLN A 497 5.70 12.42 -3.36
N LEU A 498 5.04 12.29 -2.20
CA LEU A 498 3.61 12.02 -2.12
C LEU A 498 2.79 13.09 -2.89
N ARG A 499 3.14 14.37 -2.72
CA ARG A 499 2.53 15.50 -3.44
C ARG A 499 2.94 15.59 -4.92
N THR A 500 4.22 15.34 -5.23
CA THR A 500 4.74 15.30 -6.62
C THR A 500 4.00 14.26 -7.46
N ASN A 501 3.77 13.07 -6.90
CA ASN A 501 3.04 12.00 -7.58
C ASN A 501 1.55 12.32 -7.79
N GLY A 502 0.99 13.19 -6.96
CA GLY A 502 -0.35 13.77 -7.14
C GLY A 502 -0.39 15.00 -8.04
N LEU A 503 0.74 15.39 -8.67
CA LEU A 503 0.89 16.61 -9.48
C LEU A 503 0.60 17.92 -8.73
N ASP A 504 0.64 17.88 -7.40
CA ASP A 504 0.52 19.05 -6.51
C ASP A 504 1.92 19.63 -6.26
N PHE A 505 2.49 20.24 -7.30
CA PHE A 505 3.87 20.74 -7.28
C PHE A 505 4.07 21.88 -6.28
N GLU A 506 3.04 22.68 -6.03
CA GLU A 506 3.09 23.78 -5.06
C GLU A 506 3.23 23.24 -3.62
N ALA A 507 2.40 22.27 -3.22
CA ALA A 507 2.54 21.64 -1.92
C ALA A 507 3.84 20.82 -1.81
N ALA A 508 4.22 20.12 -2.89
CA ALA A 508 5.48 19.38 -2.94
C ALA A 508 6.69 20.29 -2.69
N GLN A 509 6.69 21.49 -3.28
CA GLN A 509 7.78 22.45 -3.14
C GLN A 509 7.99 22.89 -1.69
N LEU A 510 6.91 23.10 -0.92
CA LEU A 510 7.00 23.46 0.49
C LEU A 510 7.72 22.38 1.32
N PHE A 511 7.43 21.11 1.05
CA PHE A 511 8.09 20.00 1.72
C PHE A 511 9.55 19.82 1.25
N TYR A 512 9.83 20.01 -0.05
CA TYR A 512 11.21 20.00 -0.56
C TYR A 512 12.08 21.07 0.12
N GLU A 513 11.59 22.30 0.26
CA GLU A 513 12.34 23.38 0.92
C GLU A 513 12.72 23.01 2.35
N ARG A 514 11.79 22.42 3.12
CA ARG A 514 12.08 21.89 4.47
C ARG A 514 13.09 20.75 4.46
N ALA A 515 12.98 19.81 3.53
CA ALA A 515 13.94 18.72 3.41
C ALA A 515 15.36 19.23 3.16
N PHE A 516 15.52 20.21 2.27
CA PHE A 516 16.83 20.79 1.94
C PHE A 516 17.45 21.52 3.14
N GLU A 517 16.67 22.27 3.92
CA GLU A 517 17.13 22.91 5.16
C GLU A 517 17.73 21.91 6.16
N TRP A 518 17.12 20.74 6.29
CA TRP A 518 17.60 19.67 7.16
C TRP A 518 18.84 18.95 6.60
N LEU A 519 18.87 18.68 5.29
CA LEU A 519 20.02 18.02 4.64
C LEU A 519 21.31 18.85 4.71
N GLU A 520 21.21 20.19 4.65
CA GLU A 520 22.37 21.06 4.84
C GLU A 520 23.04 20.80 6.21
N GLN A 521 22.25 20.56 7.26
CA GLN A 521 22.77 20.26 8.60
C GLN A 521 23.46 18.89 8.68
N VAL A 522 22.93 17.87 7.99
CA VAL A 522 23.53 16.51 7.94
C VAL A 522 24.90 16.57 7.28
N HIS A 523 25.01 17.28 6.16
CA HIS A 523 26.23 17.35 5.37
C HIS A 523 27.43 17.92 6.17
N HIS A 524 27.17 18.86 7.08
CA HIS A 524 28.20 19.41 7.97
C HIS A 524 28.72 18.40 9.00
N ARG A 525 27.86 17.49 9.52
CA ARG A 525 28.25 16.49 10.52
C ARG A 525 29.04 15.32 9.92
N ALA A 526 28.62 14.81 8.75
CA ALA A 526 29.27 13.68 8.08
C ALA A 526 30.74 13.98 7.69
N ARG A 527 31.07 15.24 7.38
CA ARG A 527 32.46 15.67 7.11
C ARG A 527 33.36 15.63 8.35
N ALA A 528 32.81 15.70 9.55
CA ALA A 528 33.58 15.73 10.79
C ALA A 528 33.99 14.34 11.31
N SER A 529 33.34 13.25 10.86
CA SER A 529 33.51 11.89 11.39
C SER A 529 34.41 10.96 10.55
N GLN A 530 35.04 11.44 9.47
CA GLN A 530 35.86 10.62 8.57
C GLN A 530 37.27 10.23 9.11
N SER A 531 37.46 10.06 10.42
CA SER A 531 38.74 9.65 11.01
C SER A 531 38.66 8.27 11.67
N GLY A 532 39.00 7.23 10.90
CA GLY A 532 39.22 5.88 11.44
C GLY A 532 38.98 4.77 10.43
N ARG A 533 39.98 4.45 9.60
CA ARG A 533 39.95 3.30 8.67
C ARG A 533 40.86 2.18 9.19
N GLY A 534 40.26 1.02 9.50
CA GLY A 534 40.95 -0.21 9.87
C GLY A 534 41.16 -1.13 8.65
N LYS A 535 42.06 -2.13 8.75
CA LYS A 535 42.52 -2.95 7.61
C LYS A 535 41.39 -3.46 6.69
N ALA A 536 41.57 -3.18 5.39
CA ALA A 536 40.62 -3.33 4.28
C ALA A 536 40.18 -4.78 4.01
N ARG A 537 38.88 -4.99 3.78
CA ARG A 537 38.33 -6.16 3.06
C ARG A 537 37.82 -5.63 1.73
N VAL A 538 38.35 -6.16 0.62
CA VAL A 538 37.97 -5.79 -0.76
C VAL A 538 36.57 -6.34 -1.04
N PHE A 539 35.71 -5.57 -1.71
CA PHE A 539 34.43 -6.04 -2.23
C PHE A 539 34.58 -6.50 -3.68
N ARG A 540 34.24 -7.75 -3.99
CA ARG A 540 34.42 -8.35 -5.32
C ARG A 540 33.13 -8.26 -6.14
N LEU A 541 33.16 -7.58 -7.28
CA LEU A 541 32.02 -7.40 -8.18
C LEU A 541 32.25 -8.12 -9.52
N GLY A 542 31.28 -8.90 -9.99
CA GLY A 542 31.33 -9.54 -11.32
C GLY A 542 30.62 -8.70 -12.39
N VAL A 543 31.21 -8.60 -13.58
CA VAL A 543 30.67 -7.82 -14.73
C VAL A 543 30.44 -8.65 -16.00
N GLY A 544 30.43 -9.99 -15.88
CA GLY A 544 30.33 -10.89 -17.02
C GLY A 544 31.68 -11.21 -17.67
N PRO A 545 31.78 -12.34 -18.40
CA PRO A 545 33.04 -12.81 -18.99
C PRO A 545 33.62 -11.88 -20.07
N GLN A 546 32.78 -11.06 -20.71
CA GLN A 546 33.18 -10.06 -21.70
C GLN A 546 33.95 -8.88 -21.08
N GLY A 547 33.88 -8.68 -19.75
CA GLY A 547 34.48 -7.53 -19.07
C GLY A 547 33.64 -6.26 -19.19
N LEU A 548 34.27 -5.10 -18.98
CA LEU A 548 33.59 -3.81 -19.03
C LEU A 548 33.29 -3.39 -20.48
N GLY A 549 32.04 -3.00 -20.73
CA GLY A 549 31.61 -2.32 -21.97
C GLY A 549 31.96 -0.84 -21.98
N THR A 550 31.12 -0.03 -22.63
CA THR A 550 31.30 1.43 -22.64
C THR A 550 31.07 2.03 -21.24
N LEU A 551 31.90 3.00 -20.87
CA LEU A 551 31.75 3.79 -19.66
C LEU A 551 31.28 5.22 -19.97
N ASP A 552 30.86 5.47 -21.21
CA ASP A 552 30.32 6.74 -21.67
C ASP A 552 28.82 6.84 -21.32
N PRO A 553 28.40 7.80 -20.46
CA PRO A 553 27.00 7.94 -20.08
C PRO A 553 26.05 8.24 -21.24
N ALA A 554 26.55 8.75 -22.39
CA ALA A 554 25.73 9.00 -23.58
C ALA A 554 25.50 7.75 -24.44
N LEU A 555 26.31 6.70 -24.27
CA LEU A 555 26.31 5.51 -25.15
C LEU A 555 25.96 4.21 -24.39
N GLY A 556 25.82 4.28 -23.07
CA GLY A 556 25.50 3.12 -22.25
C GLY A 556 24.10 2.56 -22.57
N ASP A 557 24.04 1.24 -22.75
CA ASP A 557 22.80 0.47 -22.84
C ASP A 557 22.44 -0.13 -21.47
N VAL A 558 21.25 -0.73 -21.35
CA VAL A 558 20.74 -1.40 -20.15
C VAL A 558 21.57 -2.66 -19.85
N GLY A 559 22.18 -2.74 -18.66
CA GLY A 559 23.06 -3.86 -18.30
C GLY A 559 23.88 -3.67 -17.01
N GLY A 560 24.79 -4.61 -16.72
CA GLY A 560 25.67 -4.56 -15.55
C GLY A 560 26.67 -3.41 -15.58
N GLU A 561 26.94 -2.86 -16.76
CA GLU A 561 27.85 -1.76 -17.05
C GLU A 561 27.27 -0.39 -16.70
N ALA A 562 25.95 -0.19 -16.90
CA ALA A 562 25.24 1.01 -16.47
C ALA A 562 25.42 1.25 -14.96
N LYS A 563 25.46 0.17 -14.17
CA LYS A 563 25.76 0.24 -12.73
C LYS A 563 27.15 0.78 -12.45
N ILE A 564 28.17 0.42 -13.23
CA ILE A 564 29.52 0.96 -13.05
C ILE A 564 29.51 2.47 -13.36
N VAL A 565 28.81 2.89 -14.41
CA VAL A 565 28.65 4.33 -14.72
C VAL A 565 27.98 5.07 -13.56
N GLU A 566 26.98 4.48 -12.90
CA GLU A 566 26.32 5.05 -11.72
C GLU A 566 27.22 5.22 -10.48
N GLU A 567 28.34 4.50 -10.43
CA GLU A 567 29.38 4.62 -9.39
C GLU A 567 30.47 5.64 -9.74
N LEU A 568 30.71 5.85 -11.04
CA LEU A 568 31.71 6.78 -11.56
C LEU A 568 31.16 8.19 -11.73
N PHE A 569 29.85 8.33 -11.93
CA PHE A 569 29.17 9.59 -12.13
C PHE A 569 27.99 9.76 -11.17
N GLU A 570 27.57 11.00 -10.98
CA GLU A 570 26.41 11.34 -10.16
C GLU A 570 25.58 12.45 -10.84
N GLY A 571 24.27 12.23 -10.94
CA GLY A 571 23.33 13.18 -11.54
C GLY A 571 22.86 14.27 -10.58
N LEU A 572 21.86 15.05 -11.02
CA LEU A 572 21.26 16.11 -10.19
C LEU A 572 20.63 15.53 -8.92
N VAL A 573 20.02 14.35 -9.05
CA VAL A 573 19.35 13.60 -7.98
C VAL A 573 19.83 12.16 -7.99
N GLU A 574 19.50 11.43 -6.94
CA GLU A 574 19.63 9.98 -6.85
C GLU A 574 18.34 9.35 -6.33
N LEU A 575 18.18 8.04 -6.52
CA LEU A 575 17.08 7.28 -5.95
C LEU A 575 17.60 6.45 -4.79
N ASP A 576 16.83 6.39 -3.70
CA ASP A 576 17.03 5.35 -2.70
C ASP A 576 16.36 4.03 -3.11
N MET A 577 16.53 3.02 -2.28
CA MET A 577 16.06 1.65 -2.51
C MET A 577 14.53 1.52 -2.51
N GLU A 578 13.81 2.53 -2.03
CA GLU A 578 12.35 2.64 -2.09
C GLU A 578 11.88 3.47 -3.30
N LEU A 579 12.82 3.92 -4.15
CA LEU A 579 12.62 4.89 -5.23
C LEU A 579 12.19 6.28 -4.73
N ASN A 580 12.61 6.71 -3.54
CA ASN A 580 12.46 8.11 -3.14
C ASN A 580 13.55 8.95 -3.83
N VAL A 581 13.18 10.12 -4.33
CA VAL A 581 14.11 11.06 -4.98
C VAL A 581 14.88 11.85 -3.92
N LEU A 582 16.21 11.73 -3.93
CA LEU A 582 17.13 12.41 -3.01
C LEU A 582 18.01 13.43 -3.75
N PRO A 583 18.38 14.55 -3.13
CA PRO A 583 19.36 15.49 -3.71
C PRO A 583 20.77 14.89 -3.81
N ALA A 584 21.36 14.95 -5.00
CA ALA A 584 22.72 14.48 -5.26
C ALA A 584 23.65 15.66 -5.59
N VAL A 585 24.01 15.91 -6.87
CA VAL A 585 24.79 17.10 -7.28
C VAL A 585 23.99 18.38 -7.02
N ALA A 586 22.67 18.35 -7.22
CA ALA A 586 21.81 19.46 -6.82
C ALA A 586 21.71 19.51 -5.29
N ARG A 587 21.87 20.72 -4.72
CA ARG A 587 21.63 20.95 -3.29
C ARG A 587 20.15 21.20 -3.00
N ARG A 588 19.43 21.76 -3.96
CA ARG A 588 17.98 22.01 -3.93
C ARG A 588 17.45 22.23 -5.35
N TRP A 589 16.14 22.16 -5.50
CA TRP A 589 15.46 22.58 -6.73
C TRP A 589 14.13 23.26 -6.45
N ARG A 590 13.62 23.92 -7.49
CA ARG A 590 12.29 24.51 -7.54
C ARG A 590 11.55 24.03 -8.78
N VAL A 591 10.28 23.70 -8.61
CA VAL A 591 9.35 23.41 -9.69
C VAL A 591 8.35 24.56 -9.78
N ASP A 592 7.99 24.98 -10.99
CA ASP A 592 6.89 25.92 -11.18
C ASP A 592 5.53 25.29 -10.86
N GLN A 593 4.50 26.13 -10.71
CA GLN A 593 3.14 25.68 -10.37
C GLN A 593 2.55 24.74 -11.43
N GLU A 594 3.04 24.84 -12.67
CA GLU A 594 2.59 24.05 -13.81
C GLU A 594 3.36 22.74 -13.99
N GLY A 595 4.40 22.48 -13.19
CA GLY A 595 5.19 21.25 -13.27
C GLY A 595 6.08 21.12 -14.49
N ARG A 596 6.33 22.21 -15.23
CA ARG A 596 7.06 22.20 -16.51
C ARG A 596 8.46 22.77 -16.42
N CYS A 597 8.72 23.68 -15.49
CA CYS A 597 10.02 24.32 -15.35
C CYS A 597 10.68 23.89 -14.04
N TYR A 598 11.84 23.26 -14.15
CA TYR A 598 12.66 22.85 -13.02
C TYR A 598 13.92 23.71 -12.96
N ARG A 599 14.20 24.31 -11.81
CA ARG A 599 15.46 25.01 -11.54
C ARG A 599 16.23 24.28 -10.46
N PHE A 600 17.37 23.72 -10.84
CA PHE A 600 18.30 23.05 -9.94
C PHE A 600 19.42 23.99 -9.57
N GLU A 601 19.70 24.07 -8.27
CA GLU A 601 20.87 24.74 -7.76
C GLU A 601 21.90 23.69 -7.33
N LEU A 602 23.08 23.75 -7.93
CA LEU A 602 24.17 22.81 -7.70
C LEU A 602 24.86 23.11 -6.36
N ARG A 603 25.48 22.09 -5.77
CA ARG A 603 26.36 22.31 -4.61
C ARG A 603 27.56 23.18 -5.03
N PRO A 604 28.01 24.12 -4.18
CA PRO A 604 29.19 24.91 -4.48
C PRO A 604 30.47 24.08 -4.40
N ALA A 605 31.47 24.47 -5.19
CA ALA A 605 32.82 23.88 -5.19
C ALA A 605 32.85 22.36 -5.47
N LEU A 606 31.90 21.86 -6.27
CA LEU A 606 31.96 20.52 -6.84
C LEU A 606 33.15 20.42 -7.80
N ARG A 607 33.73 19.23 -7.86
CA ARG A 607 34.88 18.92 -8.70
C ARG A 607 34.73 17.58 -9.35
N TRP A 608 35.23 17.51 -10.57
CA TRP A 608 35.62 16.28 -11.23
C TRP A 608 36.76 15.59 -10.48
N SER A 609 36.95 14.29 -10.72
CA SER A 609 38.00 13.48 -10.06
C SER A 609 39.44 13.90 -10.41
N ASP A 610 39.63 14.68 -11.47
CA ASP A 610 40.90 15.35 -11.81
C ASP A 610 41.11 16.70 -11.09
N GLY A 611 40.13 17.12 -10.28
CA GLY A 611 40.11 18.37 -9.55
C GLY A 611 39.57 19.58 -10.32
N GLN A 612 39.18 19.45 -11.59
CA GLN A 612 38.54 20.55 -12.34
C GLN A 612 37.17 20.90 -11.73
N PRO A 613 36.75 22.18 -11.77
CA PRO A 613 35.41 22.55 -11.31
C PRO A 613 34.32 21.84 -12.12
N LEU A 614 33.28 21.37 -11.43
CA LEU A 614 32.05 20.87 -12.06
C LEU A 614 30.96 21.93 -11.94
N CYS A 615 30.25 22.24 -13.04
CA CYS A 615 29.27 23.32 -13.13
C CYS A 615 28.04 22.96 -13.97
N ALA A 616 27.04 23.84 -13.99
CA ALA A 616 25.80 23.63 -14.76
C ALA A 616 26.02 23.47 -16.26
N HIS A 617 27.11 24.04 -16.80
CA HIS A 617 27.44 23.93 -18.22
C HIS A 617 27.83 22.51 -18.64
N ASP A 618 28.35 21.70 -17.71
CA ASP A 618 28.71 20.29 -17.98
C ASP A 618 27.47 19.42 -18.21
N PHE A 619 26.35 19.75 -17.56
CA PHE A 619 25.05 19.13 -17.81
C PHE A 619 24.49 19.53 -19.18
N VAL A 620 24.53 20.84 -19.49
CA VAL A 620 24.09 21.35 -20.80
C VAL A 620 24.87 20.68 -21.93
N PHE A 621 26.19 20.56 -21.77
CA PHE A 621 27.05 19.87 -22.73
C PHE A 621 26.68 18.39 -22.85
N GLY A 622 26.59 17.67 -21.74
CA GLY A 622 26.28 16.24 -21.73
C GLY A 622 24.95 15.91 -22.40
N TRP A 623 23.87 16.63 -22.05
CA TRP A 623 22.54 16.37 -22.61
C TRP A 623 22.47 16.69 -24.10
N ARG A 624 23.12 17.78 -24.53
CA ARG A 624 23.22 18.12 -25.95
C ARG A 624 24.00 17.07 -26.73
N ARG A 625 25.08 16.54 -26.16
CA ARG A 625 25.85 15.46 -26.77
C ARG A 625 25.02 14.18 -26.87
N THR A 626 24.32 13.78 -25.81
CA THR A 626 23.41 12.61 -25.84
C THR A 626 22.33 12.77 -26.91
N LEU A 627 21.79 13.97 -27.09
CA LEU A 627 20.77 14.26 -28.11
C LEU A 627 21.33 14.48 -29.52
N ASP A 628 22.63 14.70 -29.69
CA ASP A 628 23.24 14.96 -31.00
C ASP A 628 23.10 13.71 -31.90
N PRO A 629 22.50 13.83 -33.10
CA PRO A 629 22.37 12.71 -34.03
C PRO A 629 23.71 12.05 -34.39
N GLN A 630 24.85 12.77 -34.27
CA GLN A 630 26.18 12.22 -34.55
C GLN A 630 26.72 11.33 -33.42
N THR A 631 26.19 11.47 -32.21
CA THR A 631 26.56 10.61 -31.07
C THR A 631 25.95 9.22 -31.20
N ASP A 632 24.86 9.07 -31.96
CA ASP A 632 24.15 7.79 -32.16
C ASP A 632 23.75 7.12 -30.83
N SER A 633 23.25 7.94 -29.90
CA SER A 633 22.86 7.49 -28.56
C SER A 633 21.56 6.70 -28.58
N VAL A 634 21.62 5.44 -28.16
CA VAL A 634 20.45 4.57 -28.01
C VAL A 634 19.49 5.04 -26.90
N VAL A 635 19.99 5.84 -25.95
CA VAL A 635 19.23 6.39 -24.81
C VAL A 635 18.73 7.82 -25.03
N ALA A 636 18.95 8.44 -26.19
CA ALA A 636 18.51 9.81 -26.48
C ALA A 636 16.99 10.02 -26.29
N HIS A 637 16.20 8.98 -26.55
CA HIS A 637 14.75 8.99 -26.44
C HIS A 637 14.25 9.30 -25.01
N LEU A 638 15.05 8.99 -23.98
CA LEU A 638 14.74 9.31 -22.57
C LEU A 638 14.61 10.82 -22.34
N LEU A 639 15.33 11.64 -23.12
CA LEU A 639 15.32 13.10 -22.99
C LEU A 639 14.22 13.78 -23.80
N TYR A 640 13.36 13.06 -24.53
CA TYR A 640 12.32 13.66 -25.39
C TYR A 640 11.19 14.38 -24.63
N ILE A 641 11.10 14.18 -23.31
CA ILE A 641 10.21 14.96 -22.45
C ILE A 641 10.68 16.43 -22.32
N VAL A 642 11.97 16.70 -22.58
CA VAL A 642 12.55 18.05 -22.59
C VAL A 642 12.10 18.77 -23.85
N GLU A 643 11.70 20.04 -23.70
CA GLU A 643 11.25 20.86 -24.82
C GLU A 643 12.31 20.89 -25.94
N GLY A 644 11.89 20.67 -27.19
CA GLY A 644 12.77 20.72 -28.37
C GLY A 644 13.78 19.56 -28.53
N ALA A 645 13.92 18.66 -27.56
CA ALA A 645 14.90 17.57 -27.59
C ALA A 645 14.65 16.55 -28.72
N GLU A 646 13.41 16.07 -28.83
CA GLU A 646 13.02 15.09 -29.86
C GLU A 646 13.24 15.62 -31.28
N ALA A 647 12.80 16.87 -31.54
CA ALA A 647 12.94 17.51 -32.85
C ALA A 647 14.42 17.73 -33.22
N PHE A 648 15.27 18.01 -32.24
CA PHE A 648 16.71 18.14 -32.46
C PHE A 648 17.36 16.81 -32.81
N HIS A 649 17.10 15.75 -32.03
CA HIS A 649 17.65 14.42 -32.28
C HIS A 649 17.18 13.81 -33.60
N GLN A 650 15.93 14.07 -34.01
CA GLN A 650 15.40 13.63 -35.30
C GLN A 650 15.92 14.47 -36.49
N GLY A 651 16.76 15.49 -36.25
CA GLY A 651 17.30 16.38 -37.29
C GLY A 651 16.25 17.32 -37.91
N GLN A 652 15.07 17.45 -37.30
CA GLN A 652 14.04 18.41 -37.73
C GLN A 652 14.44 19.85 -37.40
N VAL A 653 15.24 20.02 -36.34
CA VAL A 653 15.88 21.26 -35.92
C VAL A 653 17.37 20.99 -35.71
N THR A 654 18.25 21.90 -36.13
CA THR A 654 19.71 21.73 -36.04
C THR A 654 20.37 22.62 -35.00
N ASP A 655 19.63 23.56 -34.40
CA ASP A 655 20.16 24.45 -33.37
C ASP A 655 20.00 23.83 -31.97
N PRO A 656 21.08 23.42 -31.28
CA PRO A 656 20.99 22.84 -29.95
C PRO A 656 20.51 23.83 -28.87
N ALA A 657 20.39 25.13 -29.20
CA ALA A 657 19.78 26.12 -28.32
C ALA A 657 18.26 25.98 -28.19
N THR A 658 17.59 25.22 -29.07
CA THR A 658 16.15 24.95 -28.94
C THR A 658 15.83 23.88 -27.90
N ILE A 659 16.83 23.13 -27.45
CA ILE A 659 16.67 22.14 -26.39
C ILE A 659 16.47 22.88 -25.06
N GLY A 660 15.40 22.54 -24.34
CA GLY A 660 14.95 23.14 -23.09
C GLY A 660 15.85 22.85 -21.89
N ILE A 661 17.18 22.90 -22.04
CA ILE A 661 18.17 22.84 -20.98
C ILE A 661 19.14 24.01 -21.10
N ARG A 662 19.31 24.78 -20.03
CA ARG A 662 20.26 25.90 -19.99
C ARG A 662 20.91 26.09 -18.63
N ALA A 663 22.18 26.48 -18.64
CA ALA A 663 22.85 27.02 -17.47
C ALA A 663 22.47 28.51 -17.36
N VAL A 664 21.76 28.87 -16.29
CA VAL A 664 21.47 30.28 -15.96
C VAL A 664 22.73 30.97 -15.48
N ASP A 665 23.53 30.25 -14.69
CA ASP A 665 24.89 30.57 -14.26
C ASP A 665 25.64 29.26 -13.94
N ASP A 666 26.87 29.35 -13.44
CA ASP A 666 27.72 28.17 -13.15
C ASP A 666 27.10 27.17 -12.16
N LEU A 667 26.18 27.61 -11.30
CA LEU A 667 25.58 26.79 -10.25
C LEU A 667 24.08 26.59 -10.43
N THR A 668 23.47 27.15 -11.47
CA THR A 668 22.02 27.11 -11.67
C THR A 668 21.69 26.53 -13.04
N LEU A 669 21.03 25.37 -13.04
CA LEU A 669 20.54 24.70 -14.23
C LEU A 669 19.01 24.86 -14.31
N GLU A 670 18.50 25.30 -15.45
CA GLU A 670 17.07 25.34 -15.74
C GLU A 670 16.72 24.35 -16.84
N ILE A 671 15.67 23.57 -16.61
CA ILE A 671 15.13 22.57 -17.54
C ILE A 671 13.64 22.84 -17.75
N THR A 672 13.21 22.84 -19.01
CA THR A 672 11.83 23.05 -19.43
C THR A 672 11.30 21.82 -20.16
N LEU A 673 10.16 21.33 -19.70
CA LEU A 673 9.49 20.13 -20.21
C LEU A 673 8.37 20.50 -21.19
N ARG A 674 8.11 19.62 -22.16
CA ARG A 674 6.96 19.76 -23.08
C ARG A 674 5.59 19.66 -22.36
N ALA A 675 5.55 18.97 -21.23
CA ALA A 675 4.36 18.72 -20.42
C ALA A 675 4.73 18.48 -18.94
N PRO A 676 3.81 18.74 -17.99
CA PRO A 676 4.03 18.35 -16.60
C PRO A 676 4.28 16.85 -16.47
N SER A 677 5.32 16.47 -15.73
CA SER A 677 5.66 15.06 -15.55
C SER A 677 6.10 14.75 -14.13
N ALA A 678 5.29 13.97 -13.41
CA ALA A 678 5.64 13.44 -12.09
C ALA A 678 6.85 12.48 -12.13
N TYR A 679 7.12 11.86 -13.29
CA TYR A 679 8.23 10.91 -13.43
C TYR A 679 9.56 11.58 -13.74
N PHE A 680 9.58 12.86 -14.14
CA PHE A 680 10.81 13.54 -14.55
C PHE A 680 11.94 13.49 -13.49
N PRO A 681 11.68 13.66 -12.19
CA PRO A 681 12.72 13.50 -11.17
C PRO A 681 13.35 12.10 -11.13
N TYR A 682 12.62 11.04 -11.50
CA TYR A 682 13.16 9.68 -11.57
C TYR A 682 14.11 9.50 -12.76
N LEU A 683 13.80 10.16 -13.88
CA LEU A 683 14.65 10.18 -15.08
C LEU A 683 16.01 10.80 -14.78
N LEU A 684 16.06 11.84 -13.94
CA LEU A 684 17.30 12.54 -13.56
C LEU A 684 18.29 11.70 -12.74
N ALA A 685 17.91 10.48 -12.33
CA ALA A 685 18.79 9.52 -11.71
C ALA A 685 19.47 8.59 -12.72
N ASP A 686 19.02 8.59 -13.98
CA ASP A 686 19.55 7.77 -15.07
C ASP A 686 20.88 8.32 -15.61
N PRO A 687 21.87 7.46 -15.94
CA PRO A 687 23.16 7.89 -16.48
C PRO A 687 23.09 8.79 -17.72
N SER A 688 22.07 8.65 -18.56
CA SER A 688 21.88 9.51 -19.74
C SER A 688 21.73 11.00 -19.39
N THR A 689 21.38 11.30 -18.13
CA THR A 689 21.16 12.65 -17.61
C THR A 689 22.35 13.21 -16.82
N TYR A 690 23.43 12.45 -16.68
CA TYR A 690 24.59 12.85 -15.88
C TYR A 690 25.44 13.93 -16.58
N PRO A 691 26.20 14.74 -15.82
CA PRO A 691 27.12 15.69 -16.42
C PRO A 691 28.23 14.92 -17.16
N GLN A 692 28.77 15.50 -18.24
CA GLN A 692 29.87 14.92 -18.99
C GLN A 692 31.08 15.86 -19.01
N PRO A 693 32.33 15.35 -18.86
CA PRO A 693 33.52 16.18 -18.71
C PRO A 693 33.94 16.78 -20.05
N ALA A 694 33.35 17.92 -20.43
CA ALA A 694 33.56 18.57 -21.72
C ALA A 694 35.05 18.83 -22.00
N HIS A 695 35.82 19.18 -20.97
CA HIS A 695 37.27 19.41 -21.07
C HIS A 695 38.04 18.15 -21.44
N LEU A 696 37.66 17.00 -20.88
CA LEU A 696 38.33 15.72 -21.14
C LEU A 696 37.94 15.18 -22.52
N ILE A 697 36.65 15.25 -22.87
CA ILE A 697 36.14 14.81 -24.18
C ILE A 697 36.80 15.62 -25.30
N ALA A 698 36.92 16.94 -25.16
CA ALA A 698 37.63 17.77 -26.12
C ALA A 698 39.13 17.42 -26.24
N ALA A 699 39.77 16.99 -25.14
CA ALA A 699 41.19 16.66 -25.12
C ALA A 699 41.52 15.24 -25.61
N LYS A 700 40.59 14.29 -25.45
CA LYS A 700 40.82 12.85 -25.66
C LYS A 700 39.97 12.22 -26.77
N GLY A 701 38.94 12.91 -27.26
CA GLY A 701 37.99 12.33 -28.21
C GLY A 701 37.35 11.08 -27.63
N ASP A 702 37.16 10.05 -28.44
CA ASP A 702 36.49 8.81 -28.05
C ASP A 702 37.20 8.04 -26.93
N ALA A 703 38.53 8.21 -26.76
CA ALA A 703 39.30 7.54 -25.71
C ALA A 703 39.09 8.12 -24.30
N TRP A 704 38.22 9.12 -24.13
CA TRP A 704 38.02 9.81 -22.86
C TRP A 704 37.50 8.90 -21.74
N HIS A 705 36.74 7.86 -22.08
CA HIS A 705 36.08 6.97 -21.13
C HIS A 705 36.86 5.66 -20.87
N GLU A 706 38.10 5.53 -21.36
CA GLU A 706 38.95 4.37 -21.10
C GLU A 706 39.40 4.30 -19.62
N VAL A 707 39.59 3.08 -19.11
CA VAL A 707 40.10 2.84 -17.74
C VAL A 707 41.45 3.55 -17.54
N GLY A 708 41.56 4.32 -16.47
CA GLY A 708 42.76 5.13 -16.15
C GLY A 708 42.81 6.51 -16.83
N THR A 709 41.95 6.77 -17.83
CA THR A 709 41.77 8.11 -18.43
C THR A 709 40.50 8.78 -17.93
N LEU A 710 39.43 8.00 -17.70
CA LEU A 710 38.10 8.48 -17.32
C LEU A 710 38.14 9.39 -16.09
N VAL A 711 37.44 10.53 -16.22
CA VAL A 711 37.20 11.47 -15.13
C VAL A 711 35.69 11.53 -14.86
N GLY A 712 35.31 11.06 -13.68
CA GLY A 712 33.93 11.10 -13.18
C GLY A 712 33.74 12.05 -11.99
N ASN A 713 32.49 12.28 -11.60
CA ASN A 713 32.09 13.06 -10.42
C ASN A 713 31.43 12.23 -9.31
N GLY A 714 31.31 10.92 -9.50
CA GLY A 714 30.67 9.98 -8.59
C GLY A 714 31.51 9.61 -7.37
N PRO A 715 30.98 8.71 -6.52
CA PRO A 715 31.63 8.27 -5.28
C PRO A 715 32.96 7.54 -5.49
N PHE A 716 33.17 6.92 -6.65
CA PHE A 716 34.37 6.16 -6.94
C PHE A 716 35.09 6.65 -8.21
N VAL A 717 36.38 6.33 -8.30
CA VAL A 717 37.21 6.47 -9.51
C VAL A 717 37.64 5.09 -9.97
N ILE A 718 37.73 4.90 -11.28
CA ILE A 718 38.17 3.65 -11.90
C ILE A 718 39.65 3.71 -12.26
N GLN A 719 40.39 2.65 -11.97
CA GLN A 719 41.80 2.53 -12.33
C GLN A 719 42.21 1.09 -12.60
N GLN A 720 43.41 0.94 -13.17
CA GLN A 720 44.09 -0.35 -13.23
C GLN A 720 44.80 -0.62 -11.88
N GLY A 721 44.47 -1.74 -11.25
CA GLY A 721 45.12 -2.26 -10.03
C GLY A 721 46.06 -3.43 -10.33
N ASP A 722 46.61 -4.03 -9.27
CA ASP A 722 47.58 -5.14 -9.35
C ASP A 722 46.91 -6.45 -9.83
N GLU A 723 45.64 -6.66 -9.47
CA GLU A 723 44.88 -7.89 -9.78
C GLU A 723 43.79 -7.70 -10.85
N GLY A 724 43.66 -6.50 -11.44
CA GLY A 724 42.62 -6.22 -12.44
C GLY A 724 42.18 -4.76 -12.46
N VAL A 725 40.90 -4.54 -12.72
CA VAL A 725 40.28 -3.20 -12.66
C VAL A 725 39.69 -3.00 -11.27
N GLU A 726 39.94 -1.83 -10.68
CA GLU A 726 39.49 -1.50 -9.33
C GLU A 726 38.76 -0.16 -9.29
N LEU A 727 37.75 -0.05 -8.42
CA LEU A 727 37.13 1.20 -8.03
C LEU A 727 37.64 1.63 -6.65
N LEU A 728 38.15 2.85 -6.56
CA LEU A 728 38.64 3.46 -5.32
C LEU A 728 37.78 4.68 -4.94
N PRO A 729 37.67 5.02 -3.65
CA PRO A 729 36.95 6.22 -3.22
C PRO A 729 37.49 7.48 -3.91
N ASN A 730 36.59 8.26 -4.52
CA ASN A 730 36.95 9.51 -5.16
C ASN A 730 37.30 10.58 -4.09
N PRO A 731 38.55 11.08 -4.03
CA PRO A 731 38.96 12.05 -3.01
C PRO A 731 38.27 13.42 -3.17
N PHE A 732 37.73 13.71 -4.34
CA PHE A 732 36.99 14.93 -4.64
C PHE A 732 35.48 14.80 -4.48
N TYR A 733 34.95 13.61 -4.20
CA TYR A 733 33.52 13.40 -3.99
C TYR A 733 33.03 14.16 -2.75
N ARG A 734 31.90 14.86 -2.91
CA ARG A 734 31.26 15.69 -1.86
C ARG A 734 29.77 15.40 -1.75
N GLY A 735 29.31 14.22 -2.17
CA GLY A 735 27.93 13.80 -1.93
C GLY A 735 27.64 13.50 -0.46
N VAL A 736 26.37 13.31 -0.13
CA VAL A 736 25.90 13.12 1.26
C VAL A 736 26.37 11.78 1.83
N PHE A 737 26.44 10.74 0.99
CA PHE A 737 26.80 9.39 1.39
C PHE A 737 28.07 8.91 0.65
N PRO A 738 29.27 9.04 1.24
CA PRO A 738 30.52 8.65 0.58
C PRO A 738 30.79 7.13 0.57
N GLY A 739 29.89 6.31 1.13
CA GLY A 739 30.15 4.88 1.38
C GLY A 739 31.26 4.62 2.40
N ASN A 740 31.51 3.34 2.70
CA ASN A 740 32.68 2.93 3.51
C ASN A 740 33.52 1.80 2.86
N LEU A 741 33.24 1.46 1.60
CA LEU A 741 34.09 0.55 0.84
C LEU A 741 35.40 1.26 0.46
N GLU A 742 36.52 0.60 0.70
CA GLU A 742 37.86 1.16 0.47
C GLU A 742 38.45 0.75 -0.88
N CYS A 743 38.02 -0.39 -1.41
CA CYS A 743 38.37 -0.89 -2.74
C CYS A 743 37.29 -1.88 -3.19
N ILE A 744 36.87 -1.74 -4.44
CA ILE A 744 36.00 -2.69 -5.14
C ILE A 744 36.79 -3.27 -6.31
N SER A 745 36.95 -4.59 -6.34
CA SER A 745 37.62 -5.30 -7.44
C SER A 745 36.61 -5.75 -8.47
N ILE A 746 36.83 -5.43 -9.74
CA ILE A 746 35.98 -5.81 -10.87
C ILE A 746 36.54 -7.09 -11.51
N HIS A 747 35.71 -8.13 -11.53
CA HIS A 747 36.06 -9.43 -12.08
C HIS A 747 35.27 -9.72 -13.36
N PRO A 748 35.93 -10.09 -14.48
CA PRO A 748 35.26 -10.49 -15.72
C PRO A 748 34.75 -11.93 -15.59
N VAL A 749 33.73 -12.09 -14.76
CA VAL A 749 33.13 -13.37 -14.38
C VAL A 749 31.63 -13.26 -14.49
N GLN A 750 30.98 -14.33 -14.95
CA GLN A 750 29.53 -14.44 -14.88
C GLN A 750 29.08 -14.29 -13.42
N PRO A 751 28.28 -13.27 -13.06
CA PRO A 751 27.92 -13.00 -11.68
C PRO A 751 26.76 -13.91 -11.24
N ASP A 752 27.04 -15.20 -11.13
CA ASP A 752 26.07 -16.24 -10.78
C ASP A 752 26.31 -16.84 -9.38
N VAL A 753 25.43 -17.74 -8.98
CA VAL A 753 25.49 -18.44 -7.69
C VAL A 753 26.76 -19.28 -7.56
N GLU A 754 27.29 -19.83 -8.67
CA GLU A 754 28.52 -20.61 -8.65
C GLU A 754 29.74 -19.72 -8.35
N ALA A 755 29.88 -18.58 -9.03
CA ALA A 755 30.93 -17.61 -8.78
C ALA A 755 30.84 -17.04 -7.35
N PHE A 756 29.62 -16.86 -6.85
CA PHE A 756 29.39 -16.49 -5.46
C PHE A 756 29.87 -17.60 -4.50
N HIS A 757 29.47 -18.85 -4.63
CA HIS A 757 29.96 -19.90 -3.70
C HIS A 757 31.47 -20.16 -3.79
N GLN A 758 32.10 -19.90 -4.95
CA GLN A 758 33.55 -19.99 -5.13
C GLN A 758 34.31 -18.76 -4.61
N GLU A 759 33.64 -17.84 -3.92
CA GLU A 759 34.20 -16.60 -3.37
C GLU A 759 34.84 -15.65 -4.41
N ARG A 760 34.52 -15.82 -5.70
CA ARG A 760 35.01 -14.96 -6.78
C ARG A 760 34.32 -13.59 -6.80
N ILE A 761 33.11 -13.51 -6.25
CA ILE A 761 32.29 -12.29 -6.12
C ILE A 761 31.64 -12.24 -4.72
N ASP A 762 31.27 -11.07 -4.26
CA ASP A 762 30.56 -10.84 -2.98
C ASP A 762 29.09 -10.47 -3.15
N TRP A 763 28.65 -10.37 -4.41
CA TRP A 763 27.30 -10.05 -4.81
C TRP A 763 26.95 -10.80 -6.10
N CYS A 764 25.78 -11.43 -6.14
CA CYS A 764 25.22 -11.97 -7.37
C CYS A 764 23.69 -11.83 -7.42
N ARG A 765 23.15 -11.91 -8.63
CA ARG A 765 21.72 -11.87 -8.91
C ARG A 765 21.26 -13.21 -9.47
N ILE A 766 20.20 -13.76 -8.90
CA ILE A 766 19.56 -14.99 -9.35
C ILE A 766 18.33 -14.62 -10.16
N GLU A 767 18.43 -14.70 -11.48
CA GLU A 767 17.40 -14.20 -12.40
C GLU A 767 16.45 -15.28 -12.93
N GLU A 768 16.94 -16.51 -13.10
CA GLU A 768 16.20 -17.52 -13.85
C GLU A 768 15.66 -18.68 -13.00
N GLN A 769 15.95 -18.67 -11.71
CA GLN A 769 15.67 -19.77 -10.79
C GLN A 769 15.29 -19.20 -9.42
N LEU A 770 14.55 -20.00 -8.64
CA LEU A 770 14.40 -19.70 -7.22
C LEU A 770 15.76 -19.83 -6.50
N PRO A 771 15.99 -19.05 -5.43
CA PRO A 771 17.20 -19.19 -4.63
C PRO A 771 17.29 -20.61 -4.05
N PRO A 772 18.49 -21.18 -3.94
CA PRO A 772 18.66 -22.49 -3.32
C PRO A 772 18.30 -22.41 -1.83
N SER A 773 17.82 -23.51 -1.24
CA SER A 773 17.24 -23.51 0.12
C SER A 773 18.22 -23.10 1.23
N ASP A 774 19.52 -23.21 1.00
CA ASP A 774 20.61 -22.79 1.89
C ASP A 774 20.93 -21.28 1.79
N ALA A 775 20.41 -20.57 0.77
CA ALA A 775 20.58 -19.13 0.63
C ALA A 775 19.85 -18.30 1.70
N GLU A 776 18.89 -18.88 2.43
CA GLU A 776 18.22 -18.20 3.55
C GLU A 776 19.22 -17.82 4.68
N GLU A 777 20.37 -18.51 4.79
CA GLU A 777 21.44 -18.18 5.74
C GLU A 777 22.36 -17.02 5.27
N GLU A 778 22.25 -16.62 4.00
CA GLU A 778 23.14 -15.66 3.33
C GLU A 778 22.37 -14.43 2.81
N GLY A 779 21.92 -13.54 3.71
CA GLY A 779 21.55 -12.16 3.36
C GLY A 779 20.70 -11.98 2.09
N THR A 780 19.76 -12.87 1.82
CA THR A 780 18.96 -12.89 0.58
C THR A 780 17.89 -11.81 0.60
N PHE A 781 17.67 -11.16 -0.54
CA PHE A 781 16.59 -10.19 -0.71
C PHE A 781 15.93 -10.28 -2.08
N LEU A 782 14.66 -9.87 -2.16
CA LEU A 782 13.89 -9.85 -3.39
C LEU A 782 14.18 -8.56 -4.17
N LEU A 783 14.58 -8.72 -5.44
CA LEU A 783 14.71 -7.63 -6.40
C LEU A 783 13.45 -7.60 -7.27
N GLN A 784 12.66 -6.56 -7.09
CA GLN A 784 11.43 -6.37 -7.84
C GLN A 784 11.70 -5.50 -9.07
N HIS A 785 11.72 -6.12 -10.23
CA HIS A 785 11.95 -5.42 -11.50
C HIS A 785 10.70 -4.72 -12.02
N LEU A 786 10.93 -3.65 -12.77
CA LEU A 786 9.90 -2.93 -13.52
C LEU A 786 9.87 -3.42 -14.97
N SER A 787 9.91 -4.74 -15.15
CA SER A 787 10.11 -5.38 -16.45
C SER A 787 8.95 -6.30 -16.84
N ILE A 788 8.62 -6.31 -18.13
CA ILE A 788 7.61 -7.17 -18.75
C ILE A 788 8.19 -7.91 -19.95
N PHE A 789 7.95 -9.22 -20.00
CA PHE A 789 8.27 -10.06 -21.14
C PHE A 789 6.96 -10.51 -21.80
N PHE A 790 6.85 -10.34 -23.11
CA PHE A 790 5.60 -10.46 -23.84
C PHE A 790 5.78 -11.03 -25.24
N LEU A 791 4.69 -11.57 -25.78
CA LEU A 791 4.55 -11.94 -27.19
C LEU A 791 4.02 -10.74 -27.97
N ALA A 792 4.71 -10.40 -29.04
CA ALA A 792 4.36 -9.36 -30.00
C ALA A 792 3.92 -9.98 -31.33
N PHE A 793 2.88 -9.40 -31.95
CA PHE A 793 2.41 -9.80 -33.28
C PHE A 793 2.81 -8.78 -34.33
N SER A 794 3.32 -9.22 -35.48
CA SER A 794 3.58 -8.31 -36.59
C SER A 794 2.26 -7.90 -37.25
N CYS A 795 1.73 -6.73 -36.92
CA CYS A 795 0.50 -6.20 -37.50
C CYS A 795 0.67 -5.73 -38.96
N ARG A 796 1.89 -5.83 -39.50
CA ARG A 796 2.20 -5.58 -40.92
C ARG A 796 2.06 -6.85 -41.78
N ALA A 797 2.10 -8.03 -41.18
CA ALA A 797 2.02 -9.32 -41.88
C ALA A 797 0.69 -10.05 -41.62
N ALA A 798 0.23 -10.81 -42.62
CA ALA A 798 -0.90 -11.71 -42.43
C ALA A 798 -0.52 -12.89 -41.51
N PRO A 799 -1.42 -13.39 -40.67
CA PRO A 799 -2.82 -12.99 -40.50
C PRO A 799 -3.04 -11.92 -39.41
N PHE A 800 -1.96 -11.42 -38.78
CA PHE A 800 -2.04 -10.63 -37.54
C PHE A 800 -2.47 -9.17 -37.72
N GLN A 801 -2.68 -8.72 -38.95
CA GLN A 801 -3.44 -7.50 -39.27
C GLN A 801 -4.87 -7.57 -38.67
N GLU A 802 -5.46 -8.77 -38.63
CA GLU A 802 -6.77 -9.01 -38.06
C GLU A 802 -6.70 -9.34 -36.57
N LYS A 803 -7.34 -8.51 -35.73
CA LYS A 803 -7.32 -8.71 -34.27
C LYS A 803 -7.87 -10.06 -33.80
N ALA A 804 -8.77 -10.68 -34.57
CA ALA A 804 -9.34 -11.98 -34.22
C ALA A 804 -8.27 -13.10 -34.18
N TRP A 805 -7.24 -13.00 -35.03
CA TRP A 805 -6.11 -13.94 -35.02
C TRP A 805 -5.21 -13.73 -33.82
N ARG A 806 -4.93 -12.48 -33.46
CA ARG A 806 -4.15 -12.15 -32.26
C ARG A 806 -4.87 -12.64 -30.99
N GLN A 807 -6.18 -12.38 -30.88
CA GLN A 807 -7.02 -12.88 -29.79
C GLN A 807 -7.04 -14.41 -29.73
N LEU A 808 -7.06 -15.11 -30.87
CA LEU A 808 -7.01 -16.58 -30.93
C LEU A 808 -5.70 -17.13 -30.35
N PHE A 809 -4.55 -16.55 -30.73
CA PHE A 809 -3.25 -16.95 -30.20
C PHE A 809 -3.10 -16.63 -28.71
N ALA A 810 -3.58 -15.47 -28.28
CA ALA A 810 -3.58 -15.05 -26.88
C ALA A 810 -4.42 -16.00 -25.99
N ALA A 811 -5.61 -16.38 -26.45
CA ALA A 811 -6.51 -17.27 -25.71
C ALA A 811 -5.96 -18.68 -25.45
N ALA A 812 -4.95 -19.10 -26.23
CA ALA A 812 -4.30 -20.40 -26.09
C ALA A 812 -3.09 -20.40 -25.13
N ILE A 813 -2.80 -19.27 -24.50
CA ILE A 813 -1.68 -19.13 -23.56
C ILE A 813 -2.20 -19.14 -22.13
N ASP A 814 -1.61 -20.00 -21.30
CA ASP A 814 -1.74 -19.95 -19.85
C ASP A 814 -0.41 -19.45 -19.26
N GLN A 815 -0.40 -18.21 -18.79
CA GLN A 815 0.79 -17.54 -18.26
C GLN A 815 1.32 -18.24 -16.99
N LYS A 816 0.42 -18.78 -16.15
CA LYS A 816 0.80 -19.48 -14.92
C LYS A 816 1.42 -20.84 -15.25
N ALA A 817 0.80 -21.58 -16.17
CA ALA A 817 1.35 -22.85 -16.63
C ALA A 817 2.71 -22.65 -17.33
N LEU A 818 2.86 -21.60 -18.13
CA LEU A 818 4.14 -21.23 -18.75
C LEU A 818 5.24 -21.02 -17.70
N VAL A 819 4.98 -20.16 -16.71
CA VAL A 819 5.96 -19.87 -15.65
C VAL A 819 6.29 -21.11 -14.82
N HIS A 820 5.29 -21.90 -14.46
CA HIS A 820 5.53 -23.11 -13.68
C HIS A 820 6.34 -24.16 -14.47
N GLU A 821 5.95 -24.46 -15.71
CA GLU A 821 6.55 -25.53 -16.51
C GLU A 821 7.91 -25.16 -17.13
N VAL A 822 8.13 -23.88 -17.49
CA VAL A 822 9.36 -23.42 -18.15
C VAL A 822 10.34 -22.76 -17.18
N TRP A 823 9.82 -22.03 -16.20
CA TRP A 823 10.64 -21.22 -15.29
C TRP A 823 10.73 -21.80 -13.87
N ASN A 824 10.01 -22.88 -13.57
CA ASN A 824 9.94 -23.47 -12.23
C ASN A 824 9.64 -22.40 -11.16
N ASP A 825 8.70 -21.50 -11.48
CA ASP A 825 8.28 -20.37 -10.64
C ASP A 825 9.38 -19.34 -10.30
N GLY A 826 10.52 -19.37 -11.01
CA GLY A 826 11.58 -18.37 -10.89
C GLY A 826 11.19 -16.98 -11.41
N GLN A 827 10.20 -16.91 -12.32
CA GLN A 827 9.60 -15.66 -12.81
C GLN A 827 8.19 -15.47 -12.27
N LYS A 828 7.62 -14.26 -12.38
CA LYS A 828 6.25 -13.98 -11.98
C LYS A 828 5.31 -13.99 -13.18
N ALA A 829 4.27 -14.83 -13.18
CA ALA A 829 3.31 -14.86 -14.28
C ALA A 829 2.64 -13.48 -14.50
N ALA A 830 2.60 -13.00 -15.75
CA ALA A 830 2.11 -11.67 -16.07
C ALA A 830 0.59 -11.62 -16.26
N THR A 831 -0.16 -11.92 -15.20
CA THR A 831 -1.62 -11.95 -15.24
C THR A 831 -2.27 -10.57 -15.28
N GLY A 832 -1.47 -9.50 -15.23
CA GLY A 832 -1.91 -8.16 -14.90
C GLY A 832 -1.97 -7.13 -16.03
N GLY A 833 -1.65 -7.55 -17.25
CA GLY A 833 -1.48 -6.62 -18.37
C GLY A 833 -0.01 -6.30 -18.64
N MET A 834 0.24 -5.29 -19.47
CA MET A 834 1.59 -4.89 -19.86
C MET A 834 2.31 -4.08 -18.78
N ILE A 835 1.58 -3.32 -17.97
CA ILE A 835 2.20 -2.51 -16.90
C ILE A 835 2.78 -3.47 -15.83
N PRO A 836 4.09 -3.41 -15.50
CA PRO A 836 4.68 -4.26 -14.46
C PRO A 836 4.20 -3.94 -13.04
N PRO A 837 4.21 -4.93 -12.12
CA PRO A 837 4.00 -4.70 -10.71
C PRO A 837 5.02 -3.69 -10.16
N GLY A 838 4.55 -2.71 -9.38
CA GLY A 838 5.38 -1.66 -8.79
C GLY A 838 5.13 -0.28 -9.38
N MET A 839 4.53 -0.22 -10.57
CA MET A 839 4.06 1.02 -11.19
C MET A 839 2.62 1.36 -10.81
N VAL A 840 2.27 2.64 -10.92
CA VAL A 840 0.87 3.10 -10.86
C VAL A 840 0.05 2.47 -11.99
N ALA A 841 -1.26 2.36 -11.83
CA ALA A 841 -2.18 1.80 -12.83
C ALA A 841 -2.00 0.31 -13.18
N HIS A 842 -0.98 -0.39 -12.67
CA HIS A 842 -0.87 -1.85 -12.83
C HIS A 842 -2.17 -2.53 -12.35
N SER A 843 -2.69 -3.45 -13.15
CA SER A 843 -3.81 -4.30 -12.77
C SER A 843 -3.26 -5.64 -12.29
N PRO A 844 -3.58 -6.17 -11.11
CA PRO A 844 -3.04 -7.48 -10.73
C PRO A 844 -3.67 -8.66 -11.47
N GLU A 845 -4.85 -8.46 -12.08
CA GLU A 845 -5.49 -9.48 -12.90
C GLU A 845 -6.29 -8.84 -14.04
N MET A 846 -5.91 -9.23 -15.26
CA MET A 846 -6.47 -8.85 -16.54
C MET A 846 -6.55 -10.12 -17.41
N PRO A 847 -7.69 -10.82 -17.43
CA PRO A 847 -7.85 -12.05 -18.22
C PRO A 847 -7.51 -11.83 -19.70
N LEU A 848 -6.80 -12.77 -20.31
CA LEU A 848 -6.60 -12.76 -21.76
C LEU A 848 -7.95 -12.92 -22.50
N PRO A 849 -8.05 -12.49 -23.77
CA PRO A 849 -9.29 -12.57 -24.55
C PRO A 849 -9.84 -13.99 -24.62
N SER A 850 -11.17 -14.15 -24.56
CA SER A 850 -11.84 -15.42 -24.83
C SER A 850 -12.34 -15.48 -26.27
N VAL A 851 -12.12 -16.58 -26.99
CA VAL A 851 -12.55 -16.72 -28.39
C VAL A 851 -13.74 -17.70 -28.50
N SER A 852 -14.73 -17.38 -29.32
CA SER A 852 -15.88 -18.25 -29.60
C SER A 852 -15.52 -19.38 -30.58
N GLY A 853 -16.16 -20.55 -30.46
CA GLY A 853 -15.81 -21.76 -31.24
C GLY A 853 -15.92 -21.66 -32.77
N GLN A 854 -16.58 -20.63 -33.32
CA GLN A 854 -16.70 -20.41 -34.78
C GLN A 854 -15.42 -19.87 -35.43
N LEU A 855 -14.59 -19.11 -34.69
CA LEU A 855 -13.28 -18.62 -35.19
C LEU A 855 -12.23 -19.74 -35.18
N GLN A 856 -12.26 -20.61 -34.17
CA GLN A 856 -11.37 -21.78 -34.05
C GLN A 856 -11.49 -22.73 -35.25
N THR A 857 -12.68 -22.90 -35.82
CA THR A 857 -12.93 -23.83 -36.95
C THR A 857 -12.54 -23.26 -38.31
N ARG A 858 -12.49 -21.93 -38.48
CA ARG A 858 -12.08 -21.25 -39.72
C ARG A 858 -10.56 -21.12 -39.83
N ALA A 859 -9.89 -20.82 -38.71
CA ALA A 859 -8.44 -20.56 -38.65
C ALA A 859 -7.55 -21.74 -39.14
N VAL A 860 -7.92 -22.98 -38.84
CA VAL A 860 -7.08 -24.15 -39.16
C VAL A 860 -7.04 -24.49 -40.66
N ARG A 861 -8.02 -24.01 -41.45
CA ARG A 861 -8.13 -24.36 -42.87
C ARG A 861 -7.44 -23.40 -43.84
N ASP A 862 -7.20 -22.16 -43.42
CA ASP A 862 -6.86 -21.04 -44.33
C ASP A 862 -5.41 -20.52 -44.21
N LEU A 863 -4.52 -21.14 -43.40
CA LEU A 863 -3.09 -20.79 -43.29
C LEU A 863 -2.22 -21.65 -44.22
N PRO A 864 -1.72 -21.11 -45.35
CA PRO A 864 -0.98 -21.90 -46.36
C PRO A 864 0.50 -22.16 -46.03
N GLU A 865 1.11 -21.35 -45.15
CA GLU A 865 2.55 -21.43 -44.78
C GLU A 865 2.74 -21.40 -43.24
N PRO A 866 3.83 -21.98 -42.70
CA PRO A 866 4.12 -21.93 -41.28
C PRO A 866 4.45 -20.49 -40.84
N LEU A 867 3.92 -20.08 -39.70
CA LEU A 867 4.28 -18.80 -39.09
C LEU A 867 5.67 -18.90 -38.46
N ILE A 868 6.42 -17.79 -38.47
CA ILE A 868 7.77 -17.71 -37.91
C ILE A 868 7.72 -17.00 -36.56
N LEU A 869 8.27 -17.65 -35.54
CA LEU A 869 8.51 -17.12 -34.20
C LEU A 869 10.01 -16.95 -33.95
N ALA A 870 10.42 -15.78 -33.47
CA ALA A 870 11.75 -15.54 -32.94
C ALA A 870 11.66 -14.92 -31.54
N ALA A 871 12.75 -14.96 -30.77
CA ALA A 871 12.78 -14.41 -29.43
C ALA A 871 14.09 -13.67 -29.18
N LEU A 872 14.04 -12.60 -28.39
CA LEU A 872 15.25 -12.02 -27.81
C LEU A 872 15.99 -13.07 -26.95
N PRO A 873 17.30 -12.87 -26.69
CA PRO A 873 18.02 -13.68 -25.72
C PRO A 873 17.32 -13.69 -24.35
N GLY A 874 17.49 -14.78 -23.59
CA GLY A 874 16.95 -14.90 -22.23
C GLY A 874 15.55 -15.53 -22.12
N PHE A 875 14.88 -15.92 -23.21
CA PHE A 875 13.55 -16.54 -23.15
C PHE A 875 13.51 -18.05 -22.80
N ARG A 876 14.66 -18.69 -22.52
CA ARG A 876 14.79 -20.15 -22.32
C ARG A 876 14.02 -20.94 -23.40
N THR A 877 13.31 -22.01 -23.03
CA THR A 877 12.52 -22.85 -23.92
C THR A 877 11.10 -22.30 -24.18
N THR A 878 10.80 -21.06 -23.76
CA THR A 878 9.49 -20.40 -23.97
C THR A 878 9.02 -20.44 -25.43
N PRO A 879 9.86 -20.15 -26.46
CA PRO A 879 9.42 -20.20 -27.86
C PRO A 879 8.90 -21.59 -28.27
N HIS A 880 9.58 -22.65 -27.84
CA HIS A 880 9.19 -24.01 -28.14
C HIS A 880 7.95 -24.46 -27.36
N TYR A 881 7.80 -24.00 -26.10
CA TYR A 881 6.59 -24.21 -25.31
C TYR A 881 5.37 -23.63 -26.02
N LEU A 882 5.44 -22.36 -26.44
CA LEU A 882 4.35 -21.68 -27.13
C LEU A 882 4.01 -22.36 -28.46
N ARG A 883 5.02 -22.72 -29.26
CA ARG A 883 4.84 -23.53 -30.48
C ARG A 883 4.03 -24.78 -30.20
N GLN A 884 4.40 -25.55 -29.16
CA GLN A 884 3.71 -26.79 -28.82
C GLN A 884 2.27 -26.51 -28.37
N ARG A 885 2.04 -25.51 -27.52
CA ARG A 885 0.69 -25.15 -27.06
C ARG A 885 -0.23 -24.74 -28.20
N TRP A 886 0.25 -23.97 -29.17
CA TRP A 886 -0.55 -23.63 -30.35
C TRP A 886 -0.76 -24.83 -31.28
N GLN A 887 0.21 -25.73 -31.41
CA GLN A 887 0.04 -26.95 -32.18
C GLN A 887 -1.04 -27.86 -31.56
N ASP A 888 -1.05 -28.00 -30.23
CA ASP A 888 -1.99 -28.85 -29.50
C ASP A 888 -3.40 -28.23 -29.42
N ALA A 889 -3.49 -26.93 -29.13
CA ALA A 889 -4.77 -26.24 -28.93
C ALA A 889 -5.42 -25.77 -30.24
N LEU A 890 -4.63 -25.36 -31.22
CA LEU A 890 -5.11 -24.72 -32.46
C LEU A 890 -4.78 -25.53 -33.72
N GLY A 891 -3.88 -26.53 -33.67
CA GLY A 891 -3.46 -27.27 -34.86
C GLY A 891 -2.57 -26.46 -35.82
N ILE A 892 -2.10 -25.28 -35.42
CA ILE A 892 -1.32 -24.36 -36.25
C ILE A 892 0.17 -24.70 -36.16
N ARG A 893 0.86 -24.69 -37.31
CA ARG A 893 2.31 -24.89 -37.40
C ARG A 893 3.05 -23.57 -37.24
N VAL A 894 3.97 -23.53 -36.28
CA VAL A 894 4.89 -22.42 -36.03
C VAL A 894 6.32 -22.93 -36.10
N GLU A 895 7.15 -22.29 -36.92
CA GLU A 895 8.59 -22.48 -36.99
C GLU A 895 9.27 -21.54 -36.01
N VAL A 896 10.17 -22.06 -35.17
CA VAL A 896 10.97 -21.25 -34.25
C VAL A 896 12.33 -21.02 -34.89
N ARG A 897 12.75 -19.76 -34.97
CA ARG A 897 14.11 -19.36 -35.34
C ARG A 897 14.89 -19.03 -34.08
N ASP A 898 15.75 -19.94 -33.68
CA ASP A 898 16.64 -19.79 -32.53
C ASP A 898 17.89 -18.99 -32.91
N GLU A 899 18.53 -18.37 -31.92
CA GLU A 899 19.88 -17.78 -32.02
C GLU A 899 20.05 -16.72 -33.13
N MET A 900 19.10 -15.79 -33.24
CA MET A 900 19.18 -14.64 -34.15
C MET A 900 19.80 -13.42 -33.44
N PRO A 901 20.70 -12.66 -34.10
CA PRO A 901 21.14 -11.35 -33.58
C PRO A 901 19.95 -10.41 -33.34
N VAL A 902 20.01 -9.62 -32.27
CA VAL A 902 18.90 -8.75 -31.85
C VAL A 902 18.48 -7.76 -32.95
N ASP A 903 19.43 -7.07 -33.55
CA ASP A 903 19.16 -6.09 -34.62
C ASP A 903 18.49 -6.76 -35.82
N GLU A 904 18.99 -7.93 -36.25
CA GLU A 904 18.40 -8.69 -37.35
C GLU A 904 16.97 -9.14 -37.03
N LEU A 905 16.71 -9.55 -35.78
CA LEU A 905 15.37 -9.94 -35.33
C LEU A 905 14.40 -8.76 -35.42
N LEU A 906 14.78 -7.61 -34.87
CA LEU A 906 13.93 -6.41 -34.85
C LEU A 906 13.68 -5.90 -36.28
N GLU A 907 14.71 -5.84 -37.14
CA GLU A 907 14.57 -5.47 -38.55
C GLU A 907 13.65 -6.42 -39.31
N GLN A 908 13.81 -7.75 -39.15
CA GLN A 908 12.97 -8.73 -39.83
C GLN A 908 11.54 -8.74 -39.31
N PHE A 909 11.33 -8.49 -38.01
CA PHE A 909 10.00 -8.38 -37.42
C PHE A 909 9.29 -7.11 -37.89
N GLU A 910 10.00 -5.98 -37.95
CA GLU A 910 9.48 -4.72 -38.46
C GLU A 910 9.12 -4.84 -39.95
N ALA A 911 9.96 -5.52 -40.75
CA ALA A 911 9.70 -5.81 -42.16
C ALA A 911 8.58 -6.85 -42.40
N GLY A 912 8.02 -7.46 -41.35
CA GLY A 912 6.97 -8.47 -41.44
C GLY A 912 7.44 -9.84 -41.96
N LYS A 913 8.75 -10.13 -41.94
CA LYS A 913 9.32 -11.44 -42.30
C LYS A 913 9.26 -12.43 -41.13
N ILE A 914 9.29 -11.91 -39.90
CA ILE A 914 8.98 -12.64 -38.67
C ILE A 914 7.55 -12.25 -38.27
N HIS A 915 6.72 -13.25 -37.96
CA HIS A 915 5.29 -13.03 -37.71
C HIS A 915 5.01 -12.81 -36.21
N LEU A 916 5.78 -13.48 -35.37
CA LEU A 916 5.67 -13.48 -33.91
C LEU A 916 7.06 -13.21 -33.32
N ALA A 917 7.16 -12.30 -32.35
CA ALA A 917 8.41 -12.04 -31.63
C ALA A 917 8.17 -12.12 -30.13
N LEU A 918 9.09 -12.74 -29.39
CA LEU A 918 9.13 -12.61 -27.93
C LEU A 918 10.08 -11.48 -27.57
N LEU A 919 9.53 -10.44 -26.93
CA LEU A 919 10.22 -9.21 -26.60
C LEU A 919 10.17 -8.98 -25.08
N GLY A 920 11.19 -8.31 -24.55
CA GLY A 920 11.27 -7.87 -23.16
C GLY A 920 11.42 -6.36 -23.10
N TRP A 921 10.92 -5.76 -22.03
CA TRP A 921 11.10 -4.35 -21.74
C TRP A 921 11.34 -4.16 -20.25
N GLU A 922 12.39 -3.43 -19.88
CA GLU A 922 12.67 -2.97 -18.52
C GLU A 922 12.49 -1.46 -18.49
N ALA A 923 11.59 -0.97 -17.63
CA ALA A 923 11.29 0.45 -17.62
C ALA A 923 12.35 1.28 -16.88
N GLU A 924 12.80 2.35 -17.51
CA GLU A 924 13.82 3.25 -16.98
C GLU A 924 13.28 4.18 -15.88
N TYR A 925 11.97 4.32 -15.78
CA TYR A 925 11.30 5.06 -14.72
C TYR A 925 9.95 4.42 -14.34
N PRO A 926 9.50 4.56 -13.08
CA PRO A 926 8.35 3.83 -12.54
C PRO A 926 7.00 4.43 -12.97
N ASP A 927 6.79 4.63 -14.27
CA ASP A 927 5.57 5.22 -14.84
C ASP A 927 5.05 4.44 -16.05
N PRO A 928 3.72 4.18 -16.15
CA PRO A 928 3.12 3.46 -17.29
C PRO A 928 3.36 4.09 -18.66
N ASP A 929 3.66 5.39 -18.73
CA ASP A 929 3.99 6.07 -19.99
C ASP A 929 5.15 5.36 -20.72
N ASN A 930 6.18 4.94 -19.98
CA ASN A 930 7.35 4.29 -20.54
C ASN A 930 7.03 2.98 -21.26
N VAL A 931 6.13 2.16 -20.69
CA VAL A 931 5.72 0.88 -21.27
C VAL A 931 4.64 1.08 -22.33
N LEU A 932 3.56 1.77 -21.99
CA LEU A 932 2.38 1.84 -22.87
C LEU A 932 2.64 2.77 -24.06
N ARG A 933 2.95 4.04 -23.80
CA ARG A 933 3.19 5.00 -24.86
C ARG A 933 4.48 4.66 -25.61
N GLY A 934 5.53 4.29 -24.88
CA GLY A 934 6.80 3.85 -25.45
C GLY A 934 6.62 2.70 -26.44
N LEU A 935 5.96 1.60 -26.08
CA LEU A 935 5.93 0.41 -26.95
C LEU A 935 4.79 0.38 -27.98
N PHE A 936 3.66 1.05 -27.72
CA PHE A 936 2.41 0.83 -28.47
C PHE A 936 1.82 2.07 -29.13
N HIS A 937 2.33 3.28 -28.84
CA HIS A 937 1.84 4.49 -29.52
C HIS A 937 2.09 4.40 -31.03
N GLY A 938 1.13 4.86 -31.84
CA GLY A 938 1.17 4.69 -33.30
C GLY A 938 2.36 5.38 -34.01
N GLU A 939 2.99 6.34 -33.35
CA GLU A 939 4.16 7.09 -33.83
C GLU A 939 5.46 6.74 -33.08
N SER A 940 5.42 5.81 -32.12
CA SER A 940 6.63 5.45 -31.38
C SER A 940 7.62 4.69 -32.28
N PRO A 941 8.92 5.02 -32.24
CA PRO A 941 9.95 4.24 -32.93
C PRO A 941 10.11 2.82 -32.37
N LEU A 942 9.70 2.58 -31.12
CA LEU A 942 9.76 1.26 -30.46
C LEU A 942 8.55 0.38 -30.79
N ASN A 943 7.58 0.88 -31.56
CA ASN A 943 6.44 0.11 -32.04
C ASN A 943 6.83 -0.77 -33.24
N TYR A 944 7.73 -1.73 -32.99
CA TYR A 944 8.20 -2.69 -33.99
C TYR A 944 7.06 -3.54 -34.57
N GLN A 945 5.94 -3.68 -33.84
CA GLN A 945 4.75 -4.43 -34.25
C GLN A 945 3.99 -3.76 -35.40
N GLY A 946 4.06 -2.43 -35.51
CA GLY A 946 3.24 -1.64 -36.43
C GLY A 946 1.76 -1.63 -36.08
N TRP A 947 1.40 -1.89 -34.81
CA TRP A 947 0.02 -1.80 -34.35
C TRP A 947 -0.41 -0.33 -34.20
N ARG A 948 -1.69 -0.03 -34.47
CA ARG A 948 -2.25 1.32 -34.36
C ARG A 948 -3.67 1.27 -33.80
N SER A 949 -3.97 2.10 -32.81
CA SER A 949 -5.32 2.29 -32.29
C SER A 949 -5.53 3.72 -31.80
N ALA A 950 -6.42 4.46 -32.49
CA ALA A 950 -6.68 5.85 -32.14
C ALA A 950 -7.29 6.03 -30.74
N LEU A 951 -8.00 5.02 -30.22
CA LEU A 951 -8.51 5.04 -28.86
C LEU A 951 -7.39 4.89 -27.84
N PHE A 952 -6.41 4.01 -28.12
CA PHE A 952 -5.23 3.85 -27.29
C PHE A 952 -4.39 5.12 -27.25
N ASP A 953 -4.06 5.68 -28.42
CA ASP A 953 -3.24 6.90 -28.53
C ASP A 953 -3.90 8.04 -27.72
N GLN A 954 -5.21 8.25 -27.86
CA GLN A 954 -5.96 9.22 -27.06
C GLN A 954 -5.91 8.97 -25.55
N CYS A 955 -5.92 7.71 -25.11
CA CYS A 955 -5.85 7.38 -23.69
C CYS A 955 -4.48 7.75 -23.11
N VAL A 956 -3.40 7.33 -23.76
CA VAL A 956 -2.03 7.60 -23.26
C VAL A 956 -1.66 9.08 -23.36
N GLU A 957 -2.12 9.78 -24.41
CA GLU A 957 -1.91 11.24 -24.54
C GLU A 957 -2.64 12.03 -23.46
N LYS A 958 -3.90 11.68 -23.16
CA LYS A 958 -4.65 12.33 -22.07
C LYS A 958 -4.06 11.99 -20.72
N ALA A 959 -3.64 10.75 -20.50
CA ALA A 959 -3.04 10.32 -19.24
C ALA A 959 -1.73 11.06 -18.96
N ALA A 960 -0.96 11.38 -19.99
CA ALA A 960 0.29 12.12 -19.88
C ALA A 960 0.11 13.57 -19.39
N VAL A 961 -1.09 14.17 -19.51
CA VAL A 961 -1.36 15.56 -19.10
C VAL A 961 -2.47 15.69 -18.06
N ALA A 962 -3.01 14.58 -17.56
CA ALA A 962 -4.09 14.58 -16.57
C ALA A 962 -3.56 15.06 -15.21
N THR A 963 -4.18 16.09 -14.64
CA THR A 963 -3.80 16.65 -13.32
C THR A 963 -4.41 15.88 -12.16
N GLU A 964 -5.52 15.17 -12.39
CA GLU A 964 -6.17 14.33 -11.38
C GLU A 964 -5.64 12.90 -11.46
N LEU A 965 -5.05 12.44 -10.36
CA LEU A 965 -4.41 11.13 -10.26
C LEU A 965 -5.37 9.96 -10.51
N GLU A 966 -6.62 10.06 -10.06
CA GLU A 966 -7.64 9.03 -10.31
C GLU A 966 -8.00 8.93 -11.80
N GLU A 967 -8.09 10.06 -12.49
CA GLU A 967 -8.34 10.12 -13.93
C GLU A 967 -7.15 9.55 -14.71
N ARG A 968 -5.94 9.98 -14.38
CA ARG A 968 -4.69 9.49 -14.98
C ARG A 968 -4.58 7.97 -14.92
N VAL A 969 -4.82 7.41 -13.74
CA VAL A 969 -4.78 5.95 -13.51
C VAL A 969 -5.86 5.23 -14.30
N ALA A 970 -7.08 5.79 -14.38
CA ALA A 970 -8.16 5.19 -15.15
C ALA A 970 -7.85 5.14 -16.66
N LEU A 971 -7.24 6.19 -17.20
CA LEU A 971 -6.82 6.27 -18.60
C LEU A 971 -5.73 5.24 -18.93
N TYR A 972 -4.70 5.08 -18.10
CA TYR A 972 -3.66 4.06 -18.33
C TYR A 972 -4.21 2.64 -18.22
N ARG A 973 -5.11 2.36 -17.26
CA ARG A 973 -5.78 1.05 -17.17
C ARG A 973 -6.60 0.73 -18.40
N GLN A 974 -7.31 1.73 -18.93
CA GLN A 974 -8.06 1.59 -20.16
C GLN A 974 -7.12 1.31 -21.35
N ALA A 975 -6.01 2.04 -21.45
CA ALA A 975 -5.00 1.81 -22.49
C ALA A 975 -4.42 0.39 -22.43
N ASP A 976 -4.04 -0.09 -21.24
CA ASP A 976 -3.53 -1.45 -21.03
C ASP A 976 -4.59 -2.52 -21.38
N GLN A 977 -5.86 -2.27 -21.00
CA GLN A 977 -6.98 -3.14 -21.36
C GLN A 977 -7.19 -3.24 -22.88
N ILE A 978 -7.04 -2.13 -23.62
CA ILE A 978 -7.12 -2.12 -25.08
C ILE A 978 -6.02 -3.02 -25.67
N VAL A 979 -4.77 -2.85 -25.21
CA VAL A 979 -3.60 -3.61 -25.68
C VAL A 979 -3.78 -5.11 -25.45
N VAL A 980 -4.21 -5.53 -24.26
CA VAL A 980 -4.20 -6.94 -23.88
C VAL A 980 -5.54 -7.64 -24.12
N GLN A 981 -6.66 -7.04 -23.76
CA GLN A 981 -7.98 -7.70 -23.80
C GLN A 981 -8.77 -7.40 -25.07
N GLU A 982 -8.85 -6.14 -25.48
CA GLU A 982 -9.77 -5.73 -26.54
C GLU A 982 -9.20 -5.97 -27.93
N GLU A 983 -7.90 -5.74 -28.11
CA GLU A 983 -7.23 -5.82 -29.40
C GLU A 983 -6.07 -6.83 -29.46
N ALA A 984 -5.62 -7.35 -28.31
CA ALA A 984 -4.51 -8.30 -28.21
C ALA A 984 -3.29 -7.87 -29.05
N ALA A 985 -2.90 -6.60 -28.96
CA ALA A 985 -1.72 -6.08 -29.65
C ALA A 985 -0.44 -6.79 -29.15
N ALA A 986 -0.39 -7.08 -27.86
CA ALA A 986 0.61 -7.95 -27.24
C ALA A 986 -0.04 -8.91 -26.24
N VAL A 987 0.67 -9.99 -25.91
CA VAL A 987 0.30 -10.92 -24.84
C VAL A 987 1.38 -10.90 -23.76
N PRO A 988 1.12 -10.34 -22.57
CA PRO A 988 2.08 -10.39 -21.48
C PRO A 988 2.30 -11.86 -21.07
N LEU A 989 3.56 -12.26 -20.82
CA LEU A 989 3.91 -13.64 -20.48
C LEU A 989 4.34 -13.74 -19.01
N TYR A 990 5.37 -12.99 -18.63
CA TYR A 990 5.88 -12.94 -17.26
C TYR A 990 6.50 -11.58 -16.95
N TYR A 991 6.40 -11.16 -15.69
CA TYR A 991 7.17 -10.07 -15.11
C TYR A 991 8.47 -10.63 -14.55
N GLN A 992 9.56 -9.90 -14.72
CA GLN A 992 10.85 -10.35 -14.22
C GLN A 992 10.88 -10.30 -12.69
N GLN A 993 11.37 -11.36 -12.08
CA GLN A 993 11.67 -11.42 -10.66
C GLN A 993 13.07 -11.98 -10.49
N SER A 994 13.83 -11.43 -9.55
CA SER A 994 15.14 -11.97 -9.22
C SER A 994 15.46 -11.84 -7.75
N TYR A 995 16.49 -12.54 -7.30
CA TYR A 995 16.93 -12.53 -5.92
C TYR A 995 18.38 -12.08 -5.84
N GLY A 996 18.67 -11.30 -4.81
CA GLY A 996 20.01 -10.83 -4.50
C GLY A 996 20.68 -11.68 -3.43
N LEU A 997 21.93 -12.08 -3.66
CA LEU A 997 22.78 -12.68 -2.62
C LEU A 997 23.92 -11.73 -2.27
N LEU A 998 24.02 -11.35 -1.00
CA LEU A 998 25.10 -10.52 -0.48
C LEU A 998 25.93 -11.28 0.55
N ARG A 999 27.25 -11.28 0.39
CA ARG A 999 28.18 -11.99 1.28
C ARG A 999 28.08 -11.52 2.73
N GLN A 1000 28.16 -12.48 3.66
CA GLN A 1000 28.28 -12.20 5.09
C GLN A 1000 29.48 -11.28 5.43
N GLY A 1001 29.23 -10.28 6.27
CA GLY A 1001 30.17 -9.21 6.61
C GLY A 1001 29.97 -7.92 5.81
N PHE A 1002 29.05 -7.93 4.84
CA PHE A 1002 28.47 -6.73 4.25
C PHE A 1002 26.97 -6.65 4.60
N ARG A 1003 26.43 -5.44 4.64
CA ARG A 1003 24.99 -5.18 4.74
C ARG A 1003 24.61 -4.04 3.79
N LEU A 1004 23.38 -4.06 3.30
CA LEU A 1004 22.78 -2.88 2.66
C LEU A 1004 22.21 -1.95 3.73
N GLU A 1005 22.52 -0.68 3.64
CA GLU A 1005 21.96 0.34 4.52
C GLU A 1005 20.54 0.74 4.05
N GLY A 1006 19.56 0.74 4.98
CA GLY A 1006 18.22 1.26 4.69
C GLY A 1006 17.24 0.28 4.03
N VAL A 1007 17.50 -1.04 4.04
CA VAL A 1007 16.60 -2.05 3.45
C VAL A 1007 16.28 -3.14 4.45
N SER A 1008 15.02 -3.56 4.49
CA SER A 1008 14.60 -4.73 5.26
C SER A 1008 14.39 -5.97 4.39
N GLN A 1009 13.69 -5.93 3.24
CA GLN A 1009 13.40 -7.16 2.45
C GLN A 1009 13.17 -7.02 0.92
N ILE A 1010 12.82 -5.84 0.38
CA ILE A 1010 12.50 -5.65 -1.06
C ILE A 1010 13.23 -4.42 -1.59
N ILE A 1011 13.88 -4.55 -2.75
CA ILE A 1011 14.47 -3.44 -3.51
C ILE A 1011 13.66 -3.31 -4.80
N ARG A 1012 13.26 -2.07 -5.11
CA ARG A 1012 12.54 -1.77 -6.35
C ARG A 1012 13.54 -1.39 -7.45
N GLY A 1013 13.49 -2.11 -8.55
CA GLY A 1013 14.45 -2.05 -9.63
C GLY A 1013 15.80 -2.66 -9.25
N ASP A 1014 16.73 -2.63 -10.20
CA ASP A 1014 18.11 -3.10 -10.03
C ASP A 1014 19.06 -2.00 -9.52
N ARG A 1015 18.49 -0.94 -8.91
CA ARG A 1015 19.16 0.34 -8.63
C ARG A 1015 19.62 0.44 -7.18
N PHE A 1016 20.61 -0.36 -6.80
CA PHE A 1016 21.35 -0.07 -5.58
C PHE A 1016 22.79 0.31 -5.89
N LYS A 1017 23.20 1.46 -5.35
CA LYS A 1017 24.57 1.94 -5.51
C LYS A 1017 25.51 1.28 -4.50
N LEU A 1018 26.74 0.97 -4.92
CA LEU A 1018 27.78 0.35 -4.10
C LEU A 1018 28.12 1.21 -2.87
N LYS A 1019 27.93 2.54 -2.95
CA LYS A 1019 28.07 3.44 -1.80
C LYS A 1019 27.10 3.16 -0.64
N HIS A 1020 26.01 2.41 -0.85
CA HIS A 1020 25.06 1.99 0.19
C HIS A 1020 25.41 0.64 0.82
N ILE A 1021 26.39 -0.09 0.28
CA ILE A 1021 26.93 -1.28 0.92
C ILE A 1021 27.82 -0.84 2.08
N ARG A 1022 27.52 -1.35 3.27
CA ARG A 1022 28.33 -1.17 4.46
C ARG A 1022 29.06 -2.44 4.82
N ARG A 1023 30.36 -2.32 5.04
CA ARG A 1023 31.11 -3.31 5.81
C ARG A 1023 30.64 -3.31 7.26
N LEU A 1024 30.31 -4.49 7.80
CA LEU A 1024 29.92 -4.74 9.20
C LEU A 1024 31.11 -4.76 10.16
#